data_AF-A0A813V787-F1
#
_entry.id   AF-A0A813V787-F1
#
_cell.length_a   1.000
_cell.length_b   1.000
_cell.length_c   1.000
_cell.angle_alpha   90.00
_cell.angle_beta   90.00
_cell.angle_gamma   90.00
#
_symmetry.space_group_name_H-M   'P 1'
#
loop_
_entity.id
_entity.type
_entity.pdbx_description
1 polymer ?
#
loop_
_entity_poly.entity_id
_entity_poly.type
_entity_poly.pdbx_seq_one_letter_code
_entity_poly.pdbx_strand_id
1 'polypeptide(L)'
;MISFYELNRSSTFCCSETTLRQRYKHEFQQLLHHRLNQSYEQPSNVSYSMASSLPKLPYFYSLWKTSRLLPRLITPCEHQVYIKLLKTLHDLCESNGIHYMISHGTLLGSYRNHDILPYDDDADVLIPRKDYSRLAELNQLNNETDWEFYLKSSRNMKFYFRKSPPAAFIFVVHVTLGEGHVHSNGPFGKIHKEVNIPSPFNCNRTIGLSTNSPSVRITDLQVSSTHYSNKDHIIVSWTPLPSPCKDDFIGIYFVEVPVETGACDYADYEFVEIDQNNSTWSMINLRRQLEFRYYSRDRNCAGNYQLLAKSPVVEPLNYNEPTQVHLAFGDRNDQMFVSYVTNSNQLLPQCQYGLDSTSLVFQMSGNTVTYQASDMCEGKANVTSPQAFINPGYMHTILLEDLRPSTIYYYRVGNNEHGWSPIYHFTNRPATIDDEVNLIAYGDMGVSPIQSGAKATIDRVTARVQTNNITAILHIGDVSYARGIGALWDAFMAQIELTTSYVAYMVGIGNHEYDHVTGGDKDPSGAPGEGGFRPVWGNYGYDSGGECAVPMVHRFHSPSNGNGLFWYSFDIGPVHIVYYSTEHDFRRSSPQYNWLENDLRSVNRTRTPWLIVGSHRPMYTSLVVIDLVGLMLQLYIEPLLYTYQVDLNLYAHIHSYERTCSMYQHQCVENGITQVLIGMGGHDLTYGNYSGAAWSVYHDIEFGYTHIKANRTHLTFSYYHTEDDRLVDQFQLKKT
;
A
#
# COMPACT_ATOMS: atom_id res chain seq x y z
N MET A 1 24.84 24.82 -39.20
CA MET A 1 25.40 24.30 -37.95
C MET A 1 25.24 25.40 -36.93
N ILE A 2 24.38 25.20 -35.93
CA ILE A 2 24.19 26.14 -34.81
C ILE A 2 24.85 25.47 -33.60
N SER A 3 25.75 26.17 -32.93
CA SER A 3 26.46 25.63 -31.77
C SER A 3 25.66 25.88 -30.48
N PHE A 4 25.83 25.02 -29.47
CA PHE A 4 25.16 25.16 -28.16
C PHE A 4 25.41 26.54 -27.50
N TYR A 5 26.54 27.16 -27.83
CA TYR A 5 26.91 28.50 -27.37
C TYR A 5 25.96 29.60 -27.84
N GLU A 6 25.26 29.42 -28.97
CA GLU A 6 24.32 30.40 -29.52
C GLU A 6 22.95 30.37 -28.81
N LEU A 7 22.64 29.30 -28.08
CA LEU A 7 21.36 29.09 -27.37
C LEU A 7 21.28 29.81 -26.02
N ASN A 8 22.42 30.26 -25.45
CA ASN A 8 22.54 30.59 -24.03
C ASN A 8 22.64 32.09 -23.70
N ARG A 9 22.26 32.99 -24.63
CA ARG A 9 22.55 34.44 -24.51
C ARG A 9 21.56 35.28 -23.68
N SER A 10 20.53 34.73 -23.05
CA SER A 10 19.50 35.58 -22.39
C SER A 10 18.80 35.05 -21.13
N SER A 11 19.30 34.03 -20.42
CA SER A 11 18.65 33.54 -19.19
C SER A 11 19.28 34.13 -17.92
N THR A 12 18.67 35.18 -17.37
CA THR A 12 18.94 35.68 -16.01
C THR A 12 18.13 34.88 -14.97
N PHE A 13 18.80 34.49 -13.88
CA PHE A 13 18.20 33.88 -12.68
C PHE A 13 17.12 34.78 -12.06
N CYS A 14 15.87 34.31 -12.00
CA CYS A 14 14.74 34.93 -11.29
C CYS A 14 13.87 33.78 -10.75
N CYS A 15 13.59 33.61 -9.46
CA CYS A 15 12.88 34.52 -8.56
C CYS A 15 13.01 34.02 -7.10
N SER A 16 12.91 34.91 -6.11
CA SER A 16 12.76 34.55 -4.70
C SER A 16 11.29 34.29 -4.32
N GLU A 17 11.09 33.43 -3.32
CA GLU A 17 9.81 32.92 -2.82
C GLU A 17 8.79 34.01 -2.43
N THR A 18 9.29 35.19 -2.03
CA THR A 18 8.46 36.33 -1.59
C THR A 18 7.69 36.97 -2.76
N THR A 19 8.26 36.99 -3.96
CA THR A 19 7.63 37.58 -5.16
C THR A 19 6.53 36.65 -5.72
N LEU A 20 6.69 35.33 -5.53
CA LEU A 20 5.68 34.33 -5.87
C LEU A 20 4.44 34.47 -4.98
N ARG A 21 4.61 34.60 -3.65
CA ARG A 21 3.48 34.71 -2.70
C ARG A 21 2.62 35.96 -2.92
N GLN A 22 3.20 37.10 -3.30
CA GLN A 22 2.43 38.33 -3.55
C GLN A 22 1.64 38.29 -4.86
N ARG A 23 2.15 37.63 -5.91
CA ARG A 23 1.49 37.57 -7.21
C ARG A 23 0.31 36.60 -7.25
N TYR A 24 0.44 35.42 -6.63
CA TYR A 24 -0.68 34.47 -6.53
C TYR A 24 -1.84 34.99 -5.69
N LYS A 25 -1.58 35.85 -4.69
CA LYS A 25 -2.64 36.50 -3.89
C LYS A 25 -3.44 37.53 -4.71
N HIS A 26 -2.82 38.17 -5.71
CA HIS A 26 -3.46 39.16 -6.57
C HIS A 26 -4.22 38.53 -7.74
N GLU A 27 -3.65 37.50 -8.39
CA GLU A 27 -4.29 36.81 -9.52
C GLU A 27 -5.48 35.92 -9.06
N PHE A 28 -5.42 35.35 -7.85
CA PHE A 28 -6.54 34.60 -7.26
C PHE A 28 -7.74 35.50 -6.91
N GLN A 29 -7.49 36.76 -6.50
CA GLN A 29 -8.56 37.75 -6.25
C GLN A 29 -9.23 38.25 -7.53
N GLN A 30 -8.48 38.38 -8.63
CA GLN A 30 -9.05 38.78 -9.94
C GLN A 30 -9.91 37.65 -10.55
N LEU A 31 -9.51 36.39 -10.38
CA LEU A 31 -10.28 35.23 -10.85
C LEU A 31 -11.58 35.00 -10.06
N LEU A 32 -11.65 35.42 -8.80
CA LEU A 32 -12.90 35.40 -8.01
C LEU A 32 -13.89 36.47 -8.48
N HIS A 33 -13.41 37.63 -8.93
CA HIS A 33 -14.25 38.74 -9.38
C HIS A 33 -14.83 38.51 -10.78
N HIS A 34 -14.12 37.80 -11.66
CA HIS A 34 -14.58 37.56 -13.02
C HIS A 34 -15.64 36.44 -13.13
N ARG A 35 -15.75 35.57 -12.12
CA ARG A 35 -16.68 34.42 -12.11
C ARG A 35 -18.10 34.73 -11.61
N LEU A 36 -18.34 35.93 -11.08
CA LEU A 36 -19.66 36.35 -10.57
C LEU A 36 -20.56 37.04 -11.62
N ASN A 37 -20.05 37.35 -12.81
CA ASN A 37 -20.81 38.07 -13.84
C ASN A 37 -20.54 37.48 -15.23
N GLN A 38 -21.34 36.50 -15.67
CA GLN A 38 -21.77 36.39 -17.08
C GLN A 38 -22.80 35.27 -17.27
N SER A 39 -24.00 35.68 -17.67
CA SER A 39 -25.13 34.86 -18.11
C SER A 39 -24.94 34.35 -19.54
N TYR A 40 -25.34 33.09 -19.77
CA TYR A 40 -25.28 32.40 -21.06
C TYR A 40 -26.45 32.78 -21.99
N GLU A 41 -26.15 33.05 -23.26
CA GLU A 41 -27.10 32.90 -24.36
C GLU A 41 -26.47 32.05 -25.50
N GLN A 42 -27.25 31.11 -26.02
CA GLN A 42 -26.98 30.22 -27.16
C GLN A 42 -27.44 30.88 -28.47
N PRO A 43 -26.85 30.52 -29.63
CA PRO A 43 -27.71 29.85 -30.63
C PRO A 43 -27.06 28.79 -31.55
N SER A 44 -27.78 27.67 -31.65
CA SER A 44 -28.23 26.86 -32.81
C SER A 44 -27.50 26.74 -34.18
N ASN A 45 -27.47 25.46 -34.61
CA ASN A 45 -27.62 24.85 -35.95
C ASN A 45 -26.58 25.10 -37.06
N VAL A 46 -25.85 24.05 -37.49
CA VAL A 46 -25.66 23.63 -38.91
C VAL A 46 -25.33 22.12 -38.99
N SER A 47 -25.93 21.41 -39.95
CA SER A 47 -25.76 19.99 -40.31
C SER A 47 -24.61 19.75 -41.32
N TYR A 48 -24.00 18.55 -41.32
CA TYR A 48 -22.93 18.16 -42.25
C TYR A 48 -23.36 17.00 -43.18
N SER A 49 -22.97 17.08 -44.46
CA SER A 49 -22.95 15.96 -45.40
C SER A 49 -21.52 15.74 -45.91
N MET A 50 -21.10 14.47 -46.01
CA MET A 50 -19.78 14.06 -46.49
C MET A 50 -19.75 13.91 -48.01
N ALA A 51 -18.72 14.46 -48.66
CA ALA A 51 -18.26 13.99 -49.96
C ALA A 51 -16.75 14.19 -50.11
N SER A 52 -16.12 13.15 -50.65
CA SER A 52 -14.69 12.92 -50.82
C SER A 52 -14.08 13.74 -51.96
N SER A 53 -13.17 14.64 -51.63
CA SER A 53 -11.98 14.97 -52.41
C SER A 53 -10.96 15.55 -51.43
N LEU A 54 -9.72 15.05 -51.42
CA LEU A 54 -8.65 15.56 -50.56
C LEU A 54 -7.81 16.58 -51.35
N PRO A 55 -7.91 17.89 -51.08
CA PRO A 55 -6.85 18.83 -51.38
C PRO A 55 -5.89 18.94 -50.19
N LYS A 56 -4.60 19.09 -50.51
CA LYS A 56 -3.50 19.39 -49.59
C LYS A 56 -3.93 20.43 -48.53
N LEU A 57 -3.86 20.04 -47.26
CA LEU A 57 -4.12 20.97 -46.15
C LEU A 57 -3.06 22.09 -46.15
N PRO A 58 -3.48 23.37 -46.14
CA PRO A 58 -2.56 24.48 -45.99
C PRO A 58 -2.09 24.55 -44.54
N TYR A 59 -0.76 24.52 -44.34
CA TYR A 59 -0.12 24.68 -43.03
C TYR A 59 -0.36 26.11 -42.50
N PHE A 60 -1.45 26.32 -41.76
CA PHE A 60 -1.68 27.54 -40.99
C PHE A 60 -1.54 27.24 -39.49
N TYR A 61 -0.46 27.77 -38.90
CA TYR A 61 -0.03 27.58 -37.50
C TYR A 61 -1.04 28.09 -36.46
N SER A 62 -1.94 29.00 -36.83
CA SER A 62 -2.96 29.57 -35.93
C SER A 62 -4.05 28.58 -35.51
N LEU A 63 -4.25 27.48 -36.26
CA LEU A 63 -5.24 26.44 -35.94
C LEU A 63 -4.73 25.39 -34.94
N TRP A 64 -3.43 25.41 -34.61
CA TRP A 64 -2.83 24.43 -33.69
C TRP A 64 -2.92 24.85 -32.21
N LYS A 65 -3.12 26.14 -31.92
CA LYS A 65 -3.29 26.64 -30.53
C LYS A 65 -4.55 26.10 -29.85
N THR A 66 -5.48 25.51 -30.60
CA THR A 66 -6.76 25.00 -30.11
C THR A 66 -6.96 23.51 -30.39
N SER A 67 -5.91 22.79 -30.81
CA SER A 67 -6.01 21.34 -31.07
C SER A 67 -6.04 20.56 -29.75
N ARG A 68 -7.10 19.78 -29.53
CA ARG A 68 -7.24 18.84 -28.39
C ARG A 68 -6.20 17.71 -28.38
N LEU A 69 -5.40 17.58 -29.44
CA LEU A 69 -4.47 16.46 -29.63
C LEU A 69 -3.06 16.71 -29.07
N LEU A 70 -2.67 17.95 -28.72
CA LEU A 70 -1.37 18.24 -28.07
C LEU A 70 -1.52 19.21 -26.88
N PRO A 71 -2.07 18.77 -25.72
CA PRO A 71 -2.38 19.69 -24.61
C PRO A 71 -1.19 20.21 -23.77
N ARG A 72 0.05 19.72 -23.94
CA ARG A 72 1.16 20.03 -23.02
C ARG A 72 1.93 21.22 -23.54
N LEU A 73 2.17 22.16 -22.65
CA LEU A 73 3.22 23.14 -22.83
C LEU A 73 4.23 22.89 -21.71
N ILE A 74 5.49 22.70 -22.08
CA ILE A 74 6.58 22.61 -21.10
C ILE A 74 6.59 23.90 -20.26
N THR A 75 6.56 23.74 -18.96
CA THR A 75 6.63 24.84 -18.01
C THR A 75 8.02 25.49 -18.08
N PRO A 76 8.18 26.76 -17.67
CA PRO A 76 9.49 27.39 -17.58
C PRO A 76 10.49 26.62 -16.70
N CYS A 77 10.00 25.85 -15.73
CA CYS A 77 10.81 24.98 -14.89
C CYS A 77 11.35 23.79 -15.69
N GLU A 78 10.48 23.00 -16.33
CA GLU A 78 10.88 21.86 -17.18
C GLU A 78 11.85 22.29 -18.29
N HIS A 79 11.60 23.45 -18.90
CA HIS A 79 12.49 24.05 -19.89
C HIS A 79 13.89 24.30 -19.35
N GLN A 80 14.01 24.92 -18.17
CA GLN A 80 15.31 25.15 -17.54
C GLN A 80 16.05 23.84 -17.26
N VAL A 81 15.34 22.80 -16.85
CA VAL A 81 15.98 21.52 -16.59
C VAL A 81 16.43 20.84 -17.89
N TYR A 82 15.68 20.94 -19.00
CA TYR A 82 16.14 20.44 -20.31
C TYR A 82 17.42 21.11 -20.79
N ILE A 83 17.48 22.44 -20.71
CA ILE A 83 18.68 23.18 -21.08
C ILE A 83 19.86 22.81 -20.18
N LYS A 84 19.62 22.58 -18.89
CA LYS A 84 20.65 22.10 -17.95
C LYS A 84 21.16 20.70 -18.31
N LEU A 85 20.28 19.75 -18.63
CA LEU A 85 20.69 18.39 -19.02
C LEU A 85 21.50 18.37 -20.32
N LEU A 86 21.06 19.09 -21.35
CA LEU A 86 21.80 19.20 -22.61
C LEU A 86 23.16 19.88 -22.41
N LYS A 87 23.25 20.84 -21.49
CA LYS A 87 24.53 21.47 -21.11
C LYS A 87 25.45 20.49 -20.38
N THR A 88 24.94 19.74 -19.40
CA THR A 88 25.73 18.74 -18.69
C THR A 88 26.27 17.67 -19.65
N LEU A 89 25.44 17.18 -20.58
CA LEU A 89 25.89 16.25 -21.62
C LEU A 89 26.94 16.90 -22.54
N HIS A 90 26.71 18.14 -22.96
CA HIS A 90 27.67 18.88 -23.79
C HIS A 90 29.04 18.97 -23.10
N ASP A 91 29.06 19.42 -21.84
CA ASP A 91 30.29 19.61 -21.07
C ASP A 91 31.02 18.27 -20.89
N LEU A 92 30.30 17.19 -20.58
CA LEU A 92 30.85 15.84 -20.44
C LEU A 92 31.43 15.30 -21.76
N CYS A 93 30.72 15.52 -22.87
CA CYS A 93 31.17 15.07 -24.19
C CYS A 93 32.41 15.87 -24.66
N GLU A 94 32.39 17.19 -24.51
CA GLU A 94 33.52 18.07 -24.85
C GLU A 94 34.77 17.74 -24.03
N SER A 95 34.63 17.60 -22.70
CA SER A 95 35.77 17.31 -21.82
C SER A 95 36.43 15.95 -22.08
N ASN A 96 35.71 15.03 -22.74
CA ASN A 96 36.17 13.67 -23.01
C ASN A 96 36.41 13.38 -24.50
N GLY A 97 36.27 14.39 -25.37
CA GLY A 97 36.46 14.25 -26.81
C GLY A 97 35.44 13.30 -27.47
N ILE A 98 34.22 13.25 -26.95
CA ILE A 98 33.10 12.45 -27.49
C ILE A 98 32.29 13.33 -28.43
N HIS A 99 32.16 12.90 -29.68
CA HIS A 99 31.33 13.61 -30.65
C HIS A 99 29.85 13.28 -30.43
N TYR A 100 28.98 14.27 -30.58
CA TYR A 100 27.53 14.07 -30.56
C TYR A 100 26.84 15.12 -31.43
N MET A 101 25.56 14.92 -31.73
CA MET A 101 24.71 15.91 -32.38
C MET A 101 23.28 15.83 -31.87
N ILE A 102 22.58 16.97 -31.81
CA ILE A 102 21.13 16.99 -31.57
C ILE A 102 20.39 16.42 -32.78
N SER A 103 19.23 15.79 -32.57
CA SER A 103 18.43 15.18 -33.64
C SER A 103 16.93 15.36 -33.42
N HIS A 104 16.11 14.85 -34.35
CA HIS A 104 14.65 14.76 -34.25
C HIS A 104 13.97 16.03 -33.67
N GLY A 105 13.23 15.91 -32.55
CA GLY A 105 12.42 17.00 -31.99
C GLY A 105 13.28 18.16 -31.48
N THR A 106 14.42 17.85 -30.85
CA THR A 106 15.39 18.83 -30.36
C THR A 106 16.05 19.62 -31.49
N LEU A 107 16.43 18.97 -32.59
CA LEU A 107 16.97 19.66 -33.77
C LEU A 107 15.93 20.55 -34.43
N LEU A 108 14.69 20.07 -34.55
CA LEU A 108 13.59 20.85 -35.14
C LEU A 108 13.27 22.07 -34.28
N GLY A 109 13.26 21.93 -32.96
CA GLY A 109 13.13 23.05 -32.02
C GLY A 109 14.24 24.07 -32.22
N SER A 110 15.50 23.64 -32.11
CA SER A 110 16.67 24.51 -32.25
C SER A 110 16.62 25.33 -33.54
N TYR A 111 16.19 24.72 -34.65
CA TYR A 111 16.08 25.40 -35.94
C TYR A 111 14.86 26.33 -36.04
N ARG A 112 13.67 25.87 -35.61
CA ARG A 112 12.40 26.57 -35.86
C ARG A 112 12.05 27.58 -34.78
N ASN A 113 12.30 27.23 -33.53
CA ASN A 113 11.92 27.99 -32.34
C ASN A 113 13.10 28.75 -31.74
N HIS A 114 14.32 28.50 -32.23
CA HIS A 114 15.57 28.95 -31.59
C HIS A 114 15.66 28.50 -30.13
N ASP A 115 14.97 27.40 -29.81
CA ASP A 115 14.77 26.86 -28.48
C ASP A 115 14.22 25.43 -28.59
N ILE A 116 14.04 24.68 -27.51
CA ILE A 116 13.33 23.39 -27.57
C ILE A 116 11.87 23.58 -27.99
N LEU A 117 11.27 22.54 -28.59
CA LEU A 117 9.88 22.59 -29.00
C LEU A 117 8.98 22.69 -27.76
N PRO A 118 8.04 23.67 -27.67
CA PRO A 118 7.29 23.93 -26.45
C PRO A 118 6.36 22.81 -25.96
N TYR A 119 6.19 21.75 -26.73
CA TYR A 119 5.27 20.63 -26.47
C TYR A 119 5.99 19.27 -26.60
N ASP A 120 7.31 19.30 -26.62
CA ASP A 120 8.18 18.12 -26.72
C ASP A 120 8.67 17.78 -25.31
N ASP A 121 8.48 16.54 -24.89
CA ASP A 121 8.70 16.09 -23.51
C ASP A 121 9.92 15.17 -23.35
N ASP A 122 10.82 15.17 -24.32
CA ASP A 122 12.17 14.63 -24.24
C ASP A 122 13.21 15.48 -25.02
N ALA A 123 14.47 15.08 -24.95
CA ALA A 123 15.55 15.65 -25.76
C ALA A 123 16.30 14.54 -26.52
N ASP A 124 16.52 14.76 -27.81
CA ASP A 124 17.05 13.78 -28.75
C ASP A 124 18.50 14.11 -29.15
N VAL A 125 19.42 13.19 -28.88
CA VAL A 125 20.83 13.28 -29.32
C VAL A 125 21.30 11.99 -29.98
N LEU A 126 22.18 12.13 -30.95
CA LEU A 126 22.88 11.04 -31.63
C LEU A 126 24.36 11.08 -31.26
N ILE A 127 24.90 9.92 -30.93
CA ILE A 127 26.30 9.71 -30.58
C ILE A 127 26.87 8.62 -31.49
N PRO A 128 28.07 8.78 -32.08
CA PRO A 128 28.69 7.75 -32.87
C PRO A 128 28.85 6.46 -32.06
N ARG A 129 28.51 5.33 -32.69
CA ARG A 129 28.53 4.03 -32.00
C ARG A 129 29.89 3.64 -31.40
N LYS A 130 30.99 4.14 -31.99
CA LYS A 130 32.35 3.94 -31.47
C LYS A 130 32.60 4.59 -30.11
N ASP A 131 31.85 5.65 -29.79
CA ASP A 131 32.02 6.44 -28.56
C ASP A 131 30.96 6.09 -27.49
N TYR A 132 29.99 5.24 -27.84
CA TYR A 132 28.88 4.81 -26.98
C TYR A 132 29.35 4.08 -25.71
N SER A 133 30.27 3.12 -25.84
CA SER A 133 30.80 2.36 -24.69
C SER A 133 31.61 3.24 -23.74
N ARG A 134 32.32 4.23 -24.28
CA ARG A 134 33.14 5.16 -23.51
C ARG A 134 32.30 6.15 -22.70
N LEU A 135 31.16 6.59 -23.25
CA LEU A 135 30.21 7.41 -22.50
C LEU A 135 29.54 6.64 -21.36
N ALA A 136 29.24 5.34 -21.57
CA ALA A 136 28.69 4.47 -20.53
C ALA A 136 29.61 4.34 -19.32
N GLU A 137 30.91 4.16 -19.57
CA GLU A 137 31.93 4.07 -18.52
C GLU A 137 32.13 5.40 -17.78
N LEU A 138 32.14 6.53 -18.50
CA LEU A 138 32.28 7.85 -17.89
C LEU A 138 31.06 8.24 -17.03
N ASN A 139 29.86 7.83 -17.42
CA ASN A 139 28.64 8.03 -16.63
C ASN A 139 28.68 7.26 -15.31
N GLN A 140 29.24 6.05 -15.28
CA GLN A 140 29.41 5.26 -14.05
C GLN A 140 30.45 5.84 -13.09
N LEU A 141 31.39 6.65 -13.60
CA LEU A 141 32.48 7.24 -12.81
C LEU A 141 32.16 8.66 -12.29
N ASN A 142 31.07 9.27 -12.73
CA ASN A 142 30.72 10.64 -12.40
C ASN A 142 29.85 10.71 -11.13
N ASN A 143 30.48 10.63 -9.96
CA ASN A 143 29.81 10.74 -8.65
C ASN A 143 29.38 12.18 -8.28
N GLU A 144 29.62 13.17 -9.13
CA GLU A 144 29.36 14.59 -8.82
C GLU A 144 28.04 15.14 -9.39
N THR A 145 27.22 14.30 -10.03
CA THR A 145 25.92 14.72 -10.57
C THR A 145 24.79 13.82 -10.08
N ASP A 146 23.71 14.41 -9.54
CA ASP A 146 22.47 13.75 -9.07
C ASP A 146 21.66 13.02 -10.19
N TRP A 147 22.28 12.67 -11.33
CA TRP A 147 21.60 12.20 -12.54
C TRP A 147 22.36 11.03 -13.18
N GLU A 148 21.66 9.92 -13.46
CA GLU A 148 22.18 8.76 -14.21
C GLU A 148 21.68 8.77 -15.67
N PHE A 149 22.57 8.61 -16.64
CA PHE A 149 22.18 8.42 -18.05
C PHE A 149 21.82 6.95 -18.35
N TYR A 150 20.59 6.67 -18.80
CA TYR A 150 20.16 5.32 -19.19
C TYR A 150 20.43 5.02 -20.67
N LEU A 151 21.17 3.93 -20.92
CA LEU A 151 21.59 3.49 -22.25
C LEU A 151 20.78 2.27 -22.71
N LYS A 152 19.78 2.46 -23.58
CA LYS A 152 18.98 1.34 -24.11
C LYS A 152 19.65 0.72 -25.35
N SER A 153 19.69 -0.61 -25.40
CA SER A 153 20.50 -1.44 -26.30
C SER A 153 20.17 -1.43 -27.81
N SER A 154 19.59 -0.36 -28.37
CA SER A 154 19.45 -0.24 -29.84
C SER A 154 19.46 1.22 -30.33
N ARG A 155 20.64 1.64 -30.80
CA ARG A 155 20.95 2.74 -31.74
C ARG A 155 20.54 4.20 -31.40
N ASN A 156 19.70 4.49 -30.39
CA ASN A 156 19.32 5.86 -30.00
C ASN A 156 19.39 6.07 -28.47
N MET A 157 19.73 7.29 -28.04
CA MET A 157 19.78 7.71 -26.62
C MET A 157 18.66 8.71 -26.34
N LYS A 158 17.91 8.55 -25.22
CA LYS A 158 16.80 9.42 -24.80
C LYS A 158 16.97 9.85 -23.34
N PHE A 159 16.60 11.10 -23.01
CA PHE A 159 16.68 11.67 -21.65
C PHE A 159 15.27 11.89 -21.06
N TYR A 160 15.09 11.62 -19.74
CA TYR A 160 13.80 11.75 -19.04
C TYR A 160 13.94 12.41 -17.65
N PHE A 161 12.91 13.14 -17.20
CA PHE A 161 12.80 13.70 -15.85
C PHE A 161 12.05 12.79 -14.86
N ARG A 162 12.54 12.74 -13.60
CA ARG A 162 11.80 12.24 -12.44
C ARG A 162 10.90 13.38 -11.91
N LYS A 163 9.59 13.29 -12.20
CA LYS A 163 8.41 14.04 -11.70
C LYS A 163 8.11 15.49 -12.20
N SER A 164 7.32 15.62 -13.28
CA SER A 164 5.95 16.22 -13.32
C SER A 164 5.33 16.23 -14.76
N PRO A 165 3.99 16.24 -14.94
CA PRO A 165 3.26 15.89 -16.19
C PRO A 165 2.43 17.09 -16.77
N PRO A 166 1.51 16.99 -17.76
CA PRO A 166 1.25 16.05 -18.89
C PRO A 166 0.94 16.75 -20.25
N ALA A 167 1.22 16.06 -21.38
CA ALA A 167 0.36 15.84 -22.57
C ALA A 167 1.11 15.44 -23.88
N ALA A 168 0.56 14.36 -24.49
CA ALA A 168 0.54 13.96 -25.90
C ALA A 168 1.86 13.82 -26.68
N PHE A 169 2.34 12.63 -27.06
CA PHE A 169 1.75 11.28 -27.14
C PHE A 169 2.70 10.30 -26.45
N ILE A 170 2.41 9.93 -25.20
CA ILE A 170 1.75 8.66 -24.84
C ILE A 170 2.45 7.45 -25.48
N PHE A 171 3.60 7.07 -24.91
CA PHE A 171 3.87 5.69 -24.52
C PHE A 171 4.51 5.69 -23.13
N VAL A 172 3.61 5.64 -22.13
CA VAL A 172 3.66 4.86 -20.90
C VAL A 172 5.05 4.54 -20.36
N VAL A 173 5.52 5.36 -19.42
CA VAL A 173 6.26 4.80 -18.29
C VAL A 173 5.18 4.32 -17.33
N HIS A 174 4.99 3.00 -17.30
CA HIS A 174 4.55 2.36 -16.07
C HIS A 174 5.50 2.88 -15.00
N VAL A 175 4.99 3.62 -14.01
CA VAL A 175 5.54 3.43 -12.67
C VAL A 175 5.05 2.05 -12.26
N THR A 176 5.62 1.01 -12.87
CA THR A 176 6.23 0.04 -12.01
C THR A 176 7.31 0.88 -11.33
N LEU A 177 7.06 1.23 -10.06
CA LEU A 177 8.05 0.83 -9.08
C LEU A 177 8.59 -0.48 -9.65
N GLY A 178 9.83 -0.49 -10.15
CA GLY A 178 10.46 -1.77 -10.39
C GLY A 178 10.10 -2.60 -9.17
N GLU A 179 9.64 -3.84 -9.39
CA GLU A 179 9.56 -4.85 -8.35
C GLU A 179 10.99 -5.05 -7.79
N GLY A 180 11.48 -4.01 -7.15
CA GLY A 180 12.74 -3.86 -6.48
C GLY A 180 12.27 -3.61 -5.07
N HIS A 181 12.47 -4.64 -4.26
CA HIS A 181 12.49 -4.57 -2.81
C HIS A 181 11.15 -4.80 -2.08
N VAL A 182 10.30 -5.76 -2.51
CA VAL A 182 9.18 -6.27 -1.65
C VAL A 182 9.29 -7.77 -1.35
N HIS A 183 10.36 -8.41 -1.77
CA HIS A 183 10.58 -9.83 -1.49
C HIS A 183 11.96 -10.00 -0.91
N SER A 184 12.24 -9.34 0.22
CA SER A 184 13.27 -9.86 1.10
C SER A 184 12.73 -10.99 1.94
N ASN A 185 11.40 -11.19 2.03
CA ASN A 185 10.82 -12.33 2.71
C ASN A 185 9.50 -12.84 2.08
N GLY A 186 9.14 -14.10 2.33
CA GLY A 186 7.83 -14.66 1.95
C GLY A 186 6.98 -15.15 3.14
N PRO A 187 5.73 -15.63 2.88
CA PRO A 187 4.72 -15.93 3.91
C PRO A 187 5.09 -17.05 4.88
N PHE A 188 6.12 -17.86 4.58
CA PHE A 188 6.62 -18.94 5.43
C PHE A 188 7.92 -18.58 6.16
N GLY A 189 8.23 -17.28 6.22
CA GLY A 189 9.32 -16.73 7.04
C GLY A 189 10.71 -16.83 6.40
N LYS A 190 10.79 -16.98 5.08
CA LYS A 190 12.08 -17.10 4.39
C LYS A 190 12.60 -15.80 3.87
N ILE A 191 13.90 -15.60 4.06
CA ILE A 191 14.64 -14.42 3.59
C ILE A 191 15.11 -14.66 2.16
N HIS A 192 14.75 -13.76 1.25
CA HIS A 192 15.30 -13.73 -0.09
C HIS A 192 16.36 -12.62 -0.14
N LYS A 193 17.63 -13.00 -0.26
CA LYS A 193 18.72 -12.02 -0.35
C LYS A 193 18.67 -11.35 -1.72
N GLU A 194 18.61 -10.03 -1.73
CA GLU A 194 18.88 -9.25 -2.94
C GLU A 194 20.39 -9.09 -3.13
N VAL A 195 20.96 -10.08 -3.79
CA VAL A 195 22.27 -9.91 -4.43
C VAL A 195 22.02 -10.07 -5.92
N ASN A 196 22.76 -9.34 -6.76
CA ASN A 196 22.85 -9.44 -8.23
C ASN A 196 22.97 -10.90 -8.73
N ILE A 197 21.86 -11.59 -8.64
CA ILE A 197 21.59 -12.98 -8.91
C ILE A 197 20.20 -12.89 -9.53
N PRO A 198 19.94 -13.50 -10.69
CA PRO A 198 18.64 -13.36 -11.34
C PRO A 198 17.55 -13.71 -10.33
N SER A 199 16.75 -12.72 -9.94
CA SER A 199 15.57 -13.02 -9.16
C SER A 199 14.78 -14.07 -9.93
N PRO A 200 14.22 -15.09 -9.26
CA PRO A 200 13.35 -16.05 -9.94
C PRO A 200 12.13 -15.39 -10.61
N PHE A 201 11.87 -14.09 -10.37
CA PHE A 201 10.95 -13.26 -11.19
C PHE A 201 11.36 -13.15 -12.68
N ASN A 202 12.63 -13.36 -13.03
CA ASN A 202 13.13 -13.30 -14.41
C ASN A 202 13.22 -14.68 -15.09
N CYS A 203 12.37 -15.59 -14.65
CA CYS A 203 12.14 -16.92 -15.18
C CYS A 203 11.62 -17.00 -16.62
N ASN A 204 11.27 -15.86 -17.24
CA ASN A 204 10.79 -15.80 -18.62
C ASN A 204 11.94 -16.06 -19.62
N ARG A 205 12.39 -17.32 -19.65
CA ARG A 205 13.15 -17.91 -20.74
C ARG A 205 12.55 -19.30 -20.96
N THR A 206 11.80 -19.39 -22.04
CA THR A 206 11.02 -20.52 -22.54
C THR A 206 11.54 -21.91 -22.12
N ILE A 207 10.62 -22.73 -21.62
CA ILE A 207 10.72 -24.14 -21.19
C ILE A 207 11.77 -24.96 -21.95
N GLY A 208 12.50 -25.79 -21.20
CA GLY A 208 13.30 -26.88 -21.78
C GLY A 208 13.47 -28.03 -20.78
N LEU A 209 12.52 -28.95 -20.73
CA LEU A 209 12.78 -30.31 -20.26
C LEU A 209 13.78 -30.95 -21.24
N SER A 210 15.08 -30.85 -20.93
CA SER A 210 16.06 -31.77 -21.51
C SER A 210 16.10 -33.00 -20.62
N THR A 211 15.38 -34.05 -21.02
CA THR A 211 15.46 -35.39 -20.42
C THR A 211 16.79 -36.09 -20.71
N ASN A 212 17.79 -35.40 -21.29
CA ASN A 212 19.09 -35.96 -21.63
C ASN A 212 20.22 -35.02 -21.17
N SER A 213 20.50 -35.01 -19.86
CA SER A 213 21.81 -34.61 -19.35
C SER A 213 22.29 -35.67 -18.35
N PRO A 214 23.59 -36.03 -18.33
CA PRO A 214 24.06 -37.21 -17.64
C PRO A 214 23.97 -37.03 -16.12
N SER A 215 23.05 -37.78 -15.51
CA SER A 215 23.00 -38.17 -14.10
C SER A 215 23.57 -37.13 -13.13
N VAL A 216 22.87 -36.00 -12.95
CA VAL A 216 22.95 -35.32 -11.65
C VAL A 216 22.28 -36.27 -10.67
N ARG A 217 23.01 -36.74 -9.64
CA ARG A 217 22.38 -37.56 -8.59
C ARG A 217 21.22 -36.74 -8.04
N ILE A 218 20.01 -37.30 -8.11
CA ILE A 218 18.82 -36.71 -7.50
C ILE A 218 19.17 -36.45 -6.05
N THR A 219 19.17 -35.18 -5.67
CA THR A 219 19.27 -34.80 -4.28
C THR A 219 18.02 -35.35 -3.58
N ASP A 220 18.16 -36.19 -2.54
CA ASP A 220 17.00 -36.56 -1.75
C ASP A 220 16.55 -35.33 -0.95
N LEU A 221 15.42 -34.72 -1.36
CA LEU A 221 14.78 -33.64 -0.61
C LEU A 221 13.81 -34.26 0.40
N GLN A 222 14.13 -34.12 1.68
CA GLN A 222 13.38 -34.72 2.78
C GLN A 222 12.73 -33.63 3.64
N VAL A 223 11.67 -34.01 4.35
CA VAL A 223 10.96 -33.14 5.29
C VAL A 223 10.92 -33.82 6.65
N SER A 224 11.05 -33.04 7.73
CA SER A 224 10.97 -33.57 9.10
C SER A 224 9.59 -34.15 9.45
N SER A 225 8.54 -33.67 8.77
CA SER A 225 7.17 -34.16 8.88
C SER A 225 6.42 -33.92 7.57
N THR A 226 5.49 -34.81 7.22
CA THR A 226 4.55 -34.62 6.11
C THR A 226 3.23 -33.99 6.55
N HIS A 227 3.03 -33.80 7.86
CA HIS A 227 1.86 -33.14 8.42
C HIS A 227 2.27 -32.00 9.36
N TYR A 228 1.49 -30.92 9.37
CA TYR A 228 1.73 -29.76 10.23
C TYR A 228 0.44 -29.15 10.78
N SER A 229 0.52 -28.59 11.98
CA SER A 229 -0.45 -27.64 12.52
C SER A 229 -0.06 -26.21 12.13
N ASN A 230 -1.01 -25.27 12.25
CA ASN A 230 -0.69 -23.85 12.10
C ASN A 230 0.41 -23.42 13.10
N LYS A 231 1.44 -22.71 12.62
CA LYS A 231 2.62 -22.25 13.37
C LYS A 231 3.66 -23.32 13.70
N ASP A 232 3.52 -24.55 13.21
CA ASP A 232 4.57 -25.56 13.29
C ASP A 232 5.79 -25.16 12.44
N HIS A 233 6.93 -25.77 12.74
CA HIS A 233 8.14 -25.65 11.93
C HIS A 233 8.44 -26.96 11.20
N ILE A 234 8.71 -26.86 9.89
CA ILE A 234 9.19 -27.99 9.09
C ILE A 234 10.64 -27.74 8.70
N ILE A 235 11.48 -28.74 8.93
CA ILE A 235 12.86 -28.75 8.44
C ILE A 235 12.87 -29.48 7.11
N VAL A 236 13.27 -28.78 6.06
CA VAL A 236 13.54 -29.34 4.74
C VAL A 236 15.03 -29.61 4.66
N SER A 237 15.44 -30.83 4.33
CA SER A 237 16.85 -31.23 4.25
C SER A 237 17.19 -31.83 2.88
N TRP A 238 18.42 -31.61 2.44
CA TRP A 238 18.90 -32.05 1.15
C TRP A 238 20.38 -32.42 1.20
N THR A 239 20.83 -33.24 0.24
CA THR A 239 22.27 -33.51 0.06
C THR A 239 22.91 -32.29 -0.63
N PRO A 240 23.93 -31.64 -0.04
CA PRO A 240 24.60 -30.52 -0.69
C PRO A 240 25.19 -30.91 -2.04
N LEU A 241 25.02 -30.02 -3.02
CA LEU A 241 25.71 -30.16 -4.29
C LEU A 241 27.19 -29.76 -4.09
N PRO A 242 28.16 -30.45 -4.73
CA PRO A 242 29.57 -30.07 -4.62
C PRO A 242 29.89 -28.66 -5.17
N SER A 243 29.03 -28.14 -6.05
CA SER A 243 29.17 -26.81 -6.66
C SER A 243 27.77 -26.30 -7.05
N PRO A 244 26.95 -25.84 -6.09
CA PRO A 244 25.64 -25.29 -6.39
C PRO A 244 25.80 -23.94 -7.09
N CYS A 245 24.81 -23.58 -7.91
CA CYS A 245 24.77 -22.24 -8.46
C CYS A 245 24.35 -21.24 -7.38
N LYS A 246 24.84 -20.00 -7.51
CA LYS A 246 24.48 -18.92 -6.58
C LYS A 246 22.98 -18.64 -6.53
N ASP A 247 22.26 -19.05 -7.57
CA ASP A 247 20.82 -18.88 -7.74
C ASP A 247 20.03 -20.19 -7.63
N ASP A 248 20.64 -21.27 -7.14
CA ASP A 248 19.91 -22.48 -6.75
C ASP A 248 18.96 -22.13 -5.61
N PHE A 249 17.75 -22.70 -5.63
CA PHE A 249 16.76 -22.39 -4.61
C PHE A 249 15.82 -23.57 -4.34
N ILE A 250 15.25 -23.55 -3.15
CA ILE A 250 14.12 -24.41 -2.77
C ILE A 250 12.89 -23.52 -2.66
N GLY A 251 11.86 -23.82 -3.45
CA GLY A 251 10.57 -23.14 -3.37
C GLY A 251 9.52 -24.03 -2.73
N ILE A 252 8.53 -23.43 -2.09
CA ILE A 252 7.28 -24.09 -1.69
C ILE A 252 6.22 -23.87 -2.76
N TYR A 253 5.62 -24.94 -3.23
CA TYR A 253 4.62 -24.95 -4.30
C TYR A 253 3.35 -25.59 -3.79
N PHE A 254 2.23 -25.23 -4.40
CA PHE A 254 1.01 -26.00 -4.21
C PHE A 254 1.04 -27.23 -5.08
N VAL A 255 0.56 -28.37 -4.57
CA VAL A 255 0.60 -29.64 -5.31
C VAL A 255 -0.20 -29.54 -6.61
N GLU A 256 -1.27 -28.75 -6.64
CA GLU A 256 -2.08 -28.50 -7.83
C GLU A 256 -1.35 -27.77 -8.96
N VAL A 257 -0.21 -27.11 -8.69
CA VAL A 257 0.59 -26.41 -9.70
C VAL A 257 1.51 -27.42 -10.39
N PRO A 258 1.31 -27.76 -11.69
CA PRO A 258 2.11 -28.78 -12.34
C PRO A 258 3.59 -28.37 -12.45
N VAL A 259 4.52 -29.34 -12.40
CA VAL A 259 5.97 -29.07 -12.58
C VAL A 259 6.25 -28.41 -13.94
N GLU A 260 5.43 -28.70 -14.95
CA GLU A 260 5.52 -28.14 -16.31
C GLU A 260 5.42 -26.60 -16.35
N THR A 261 4.76 -26.00 -15.36
CA THR A 261 4.58 -24.53 -15.25
C THR A 261 5.90 -23.80 -14.99
N GLY A 262 6.93 -24.54 -14.56
CA GLY A 262 8.28 -24.03 -14.35
C GLY A 262 8.59 -23.69 -12.89
N ALA A 263 9.77 -23.13 -12.66
CA ALA A 263 10.32 -22.87 -11.33
C ALA A 263 9.67 -21.67 -10.62
N CYS A 264 8.70 -21.01 -11.23
CA CYS A 264 8.48 -19.58 -11.00
C CYS A 264 7.11 -19.31 -10.38
N ASP A 265 6.39 -20.37 -10.04
CA ASP A 265 5.06 -20.32 -9.46
C ASP A 265 5.10 -20.91 -8.04
N TYR A 266 6.00 -20.37 -7.22
CA TYR A 266 6.16 -20.72 -5.80
C TYR A 266 5.35 -19.77 -4.92
N ALA A 267 4.93 -20.21 -3.74
CA ALA A 267 4.33 -19.34 -2.73
C ALA A 267 5.40 -18.67 -1.83
N ASP A 268 6.56 -19.31 -1.65
CA ASP A 268 7.74 -18.77 -0.95
C ASP A 268 9.00 -19.54 -1.44
N TYR A 269 10.20 -19.01 -1.19
CA TYR A 269 11.46 -19.64 -1.59
C TYR A 269 12.62 -19.29 -0.68
N GLU A 270 13.71 -20.04 -0.79
CA GLU A 270 15.00 -19.74 -0.16
C GLU A 270 16.13 -20.14 -1.11
N PHE A 271 17.12 -19.25 -1.28
CA PHE A 271 18.34 -19.59 -2.02
C PHE A 271 19.20 -20.58 -1.23
N VAL A 272 19.77 -21.56 -1.93
CA VAL A 272 20.63 -22.59 -1.34
C VAL A 272 22.07 -22.09 -1.29
N GLU A 273 22.65 -22.04 -0.09
CA GLU A 273 24.07 -21.71 0.11
C GLU A 273 24.97 -22.96 -0.01
N ILE A 274 26.25 -22.78 -0.34
CA ILE A 274 27.20 -23.88 -0.67
C ILE A 274 27.28 -24.97 0.41
N ASP A 275 27.28 -24.59 1.68
CA ASP A 275 27.39 -25.51 2.82
C ASP A 275 26.05 -25.78 3.51
N GLN A 276 24.94 -25.29 2.93
CA GLN A 276 23.62 -25.48 3.48
C GLN A 276 23.06 -26.85 3.06
N ASN A 277 22.60 -27.61 4.04
CA ASN A 277 22.00 -28.93 3.85
C ASN A 277 20.58 -29.04 4.43
N ASN A 278 20.09 -27.98 5.08
CA ASN A 278 18.74 -27.91 5.58
C ASN A 278 18.26 -26.46 5.75
N SER A 279 16.96 -26.31 5.94
CA SER A 279 16.26 -25.05 6.10
C SER A 279 14.96 -25.23 6.89
N THR A 280 14.66 -24.31 7.81
CA THR A 280 13.47 -24.36 8.68
C THR A 280 12.39 -23.38 8.25
N TRP A 281 11.20 -23.87 7.94
CA TRP A 281 10.05 -23.09 7.43
C TRP A 281 8.97 -22.98 8.48
N SER A 282 8.42 -21.78 8.67
CA SER A 282 7.30 -21.53 9.59
C SER A 282 6.00 -21.76 8.84
N MET A 283 5.28 -22.81 9.21
CA MET A 283 4.11 -23.26 8.45
C MET A 283 2.85 -22.51 8.87
N ILE A 284 2.13 -22.00 7.87
CA ILE A 284 0.79 -21.46 8.02
C ILE A 284 -0.22 -22.39 7.35
N ASN A 285 -1.36 -22.64 8.00
CA ASN A 285 -2.40 -23.51 7.44
C ASN A 285 -3.12 -22.81 6.28
N LEU A 286 -2.59 -22.98 5.05
CA LEU A 286 -3.19 -22.49 3.81
C LEU A 286 -4.32 -23.38 3.26
N ARG A 287 -4.77 -24.37 4.05
CA ARG A 287 -5.88 -25.27 3.72
C ARG A 287 -5.66 -26.08 2.43
N ARG A 288 -4.41 -26.39 2.10
CA ARG A 288 -4.03 -27.11 0.88
C ARG A 288 -2.74 -27.90 1.04
N GLN A 289 -2.52 -28.82 0.12
CA GLN A 289 -1.31 -29.62 0.02
C GLN A 289 -0.16 -28.80 -0.57
N LEU A 290 1.01 -28.92 0.03
CA LEU A 290 2.23 -28.22 -0.34
C LEU A 290 3.33 -29.22 -0.69
N GLU A 291 4.28 -28.79 -1.52
CA GLU A 291 5.50 -29.54 -1.78
C GLU A 291 6.69 -28.60 -1.93
N PHE A 292 7.85 -29.04 -1.45
CA PHE A 292 9.10 -28.33 -1.66
C PHE A 292 9.76 -28.85 -2.92
N ARG A 293 10.31 -27.93 -3.73
CA ARG A 293 11.00 -28.27 -4.97
C ARG A 293 12.36 -27.59 -5.02
N TYR A 294 13.40 -28.37 -5.29
CA TYR A 294 14.76 -27.87 -5.51
C TYR A 294 14.94 -27.59 -7.01
N TYR A 295 15.25 -26.35 -7.36
CA TYR A 295 15.64 -25.97 -8.71
C TYR A 295 17.11 -25.53 -8.80
N SER A 296 17.77 -25.94 -9.88
CA SER A 296 19.14 -25.55 -10.22
C SER A 296 19.30 -25.34 -11.72
N ARG A 297 20.44 -24.79 -12.15
CA ARG A 297 20.77 -24.63 -13.57
C ARG A 297 21.83 -25.65 -14.01
N ASP A 298 22.32 -25.53 -15.24
CA ASP A 298 23.37 -26.43 -15.72
C ASP A 298 24.66 -26.31 -14.88
N ARG A 299 25.63 -27.23 -15.09
CA ARG A 299 26.89 -27.26 -14.31
C ARG A 299 27.73 -25.98 -14.39
N ASN A 300 27.47 -25.11 -15.37
CA ASN A 300 28.16 -23.83 -15.53
C ASN A 300 27.31 -22.66 -15.02
N CYS A 301 26.20 -22.94 -14.34
CA CYS A 301 25.22 -21.96 -13.92
C CYS A 301 24.76 -21.11 -15.12
N ALA A 302 24.37 -21.79 -16.19
CA ALA A 302 23.81 -21.23 -17.40
C ALA A 302 22.50 -21.96 -17.79
N GLY A 303 21.73 -21.34 -18.68
CA GLY A 303 20.45 -21.90 -19.14
C GLY A 303 19.28 -21.70 -18.19
N ASN A 304 18.25 -22.53 -18.36
CA ASN A 304 17.00 -22.47 -17.60
C ASN A 304 17.07 -23.31 -16.32
N TYR A 305 16.22 -22.98 -15.35
CA TYR A 305 16.03 -23.81 -14.16
C TYR A 305 15.50 -25.20 -14.52
N GLN A 306 16.10 -26.21 -13.89
CA GLN A 306 15.75 -27.61 -13.95
C GLN A 306 15.37 -28.08 -12.54
N LEU A 307 14.28 -28.84 -12.46
CA LEU A 307 13.88 -29.49 -11.22
C LEU A 307 14.88 -30.60 -10.88
N LEU A 308 15.55 -30.50 -9.74
CA LEU A 308 16.47 -31.53 -9.25
C LEU A 308 15.81 -32.52 -8.30
N ALA A 309 14.88 -32.05 -7.46
CA ALA A 309 14.27 -32.86 -6.42
C ALA A 309 12.91 -32.32 -5.97
N LYS A 310 12.06 -33.22 -5.49
CA LYS A 310 10.79 -32.92 -4.81
C LYS A 310 10.78 -33.55 -3.44
N SER A 311 10.19 -32.86 -2.47
CA SER A 311 9.89 -33.47 -1.19
C SER A 311 8.69 -34.41 -1.30
N PRO A 312 8.46 -35.28 -0.30
CA PRO A 312 7.12 -35.77 0.00
C PRO A 312 6.12 -34.60 0.12
N VAL A 313 4.85 -34.87 -0.18
CA VAL A 313 3.77 -33.90 0.02
C VAL A 313 3.64 -33.60 1.52
N VAL A 314 3.45 -32.32 1.82
CA VAL A 314 3.29 -31.77 3.15
C VAL A 314 1.89 -31.15 3.24
N GLU A 315 1.11 -31.54 4.25
CA GLU A 315 -0.28 -31.12 4.36
C GLU A 315 -0.70 -30.73 5.79
N PRO A 316 -1.72 -29.85 5.95
CA PRO A 316 -2.27 -29.56 7.26
C PRO A 316 -2.81 -30.84 7.94
N LEU A 317 -2.59 -30.98 9.25
CA LEU A 317 -3.21 -32.03 10.06
C LEU A 317 -4.75 -31.98 9.99
N ASN A 318 -5.30 -30.78 9.86
CA ASN A 318 -6.71 -30.55 9.65
C ASN A 318 -6.93 -29.37 8.69
N TYR A 319 -7.42 -29.67 7.49
CA TYR A 319 -7.79 -28.65 6.49
C TYR A 319 -8.90 -27.72 6.98
N ASN A 320 -9.81 -28.22 7.81
CA ASN A 320 -10.96 -27.47 8.30
C ASN A 320 -10.71 -26.85 9.68
N GLU A 321 -9.46 -26.83 10.15
CA GLU A 321 -9.08 -26.18 11.40
C GLU A 321 -9.57 -24.72 11.40
N PRO A 322 -10.35 -24.29 12.42
CA PRO A 322 -10.68 -22.89 12.61
C PRO A 322 -9.40 -22.09 12.90
N THR A 323 -9.01 -21.23 11.96
CA THR A 323 -7.82 -20.36 12.08
C THR A 323 -8.21 -18.91 11.87
N GLN A 324 -7.26 -18.00 12.11
CA GLN A 324 -7.43 -16.56 11.87
C GLN A 324 -8.54 -15.95 12.73
N VAL A 325 -8.66 -16.43 13.97
CA VAL A 325 -9.71 -15.97 14.89
C VAL A 325 -9.49 -14.51 15.25
N HIS A 326 -10.50 -13.67 15.02
CA HIS A 326 -10.43 -12.25 15.33
C HIS A 326 -11.80 -11.66 15.68
N LEU A 327 -11.75 -10.55 16.41
CA LEU A 327 -12.91 -9.87 16.97
C LEU A 327 -13.09 -8.47 16.38
N ALA A 328 -14.33 -8.02 16.24
CA ALA A 328 -14.67 -6.64 15.90
C ALA A 328 -15.98 -6.22 16.57
N PHE A 329 -16.16 -4.93 16.85
CA PHE A 329 -17.41 -4.45 17.45
C PHE A 329 -18.59 -4.52 16.48
N GLY A 330 -19.76 -4.87 17.02
CA GLY A 330 -21.04 -4.71 16.33
C GLY A 330 -21.65 -3.32 16.49
N ASP A 331 -22.86 -3.14 15.97
CA ASP A 331 -23.58 -1.86 15.98
C ASP A 331 -23.90 -1.37 17.39
N ARG A 332 -24.27 -2.28 18.29
CA ARG A 332 -24.65 -1.96 19.66
C ARG A 332 -23.57 -2.35 20.66
N ASN A 333 -23.49 -1.64 21.78
CA ASN A 333 -22.46 -1.88 22.82
C ASN A 333 -22.49 -3.28 23.45
N ASP A 334 -23.57 -4.02 23.28
CA ASP A 334 -23.78 -5.41 23.70
C ASP A 334 -23.52 -6.43 22.57
N GLN A 335 -22.84 -6.02 21.50
CA GLN A 335 -22.54 -6.86 20.34
C GLN A 335 -21.06 -6.95 20.01
N MET A 336 -20.63 -8.15 19.62
CA MET A 336 -19.27 -8.48 19.18
C MET A 336 -19.33 -9.46 18.01
N PHE A 337 -18.65 -9.14 16.91
CA PHE A 337 -18.36 -10.09 15.84
C PHE A 337 -17.20 -11.01 16.24
N VAL A 338 -17.37 -12.30 15.98
CA VAL A 338 -16.32 -13.31 16.05
C VAL A 338 -16.17 -13.94 14.68
N SER A 339 -14.97 -13.84 14.12
CA SER A 339 -14.68 -14.29 12.76
C SER A 339 -13.53 -15.31 12.73
N TYR A 340 -13.59 -16.26 11.80
CA TYR A 340 -12.55 -17.27 11.57
C TYR A 340 -12.63 -17.84 10.15
N VAL A 341 -11.63 -18.62 9.72
CA VAL A 341 -11.55 -19.22 8.38
C VAL A 341 -11.41 -20.74 8.48
N THR A 342 -12.08 -21.48 7.59
CA THR A 342 -11.87 -22.92 7.36
C THR A 342 -11.83 -23.27 5.86
N ASN A 343 -11.64 -24.55 5.52
CA ASN A 343 -11.70 -25.03 4.13
C ASN A 343 -13.10 -25.51 3.68
N SER A 344 -14.15 -25.32 4.49
CA SER A 344 -15.48 -25.83 4.17
C SER A 344 -16.61 -24.87 4.56
N ASN A 345 -17.62 -24.77 3.70
CA ASN A 345 -18.90 -24.09 3.97
C ASN A 345 -20.07 -25.07 4.15
N GLN A 346 -19.81 -26.37 4.27
CA GLN A 346 -20.87 -27.39 4.32
C GLN A 346 -21.66 -27.36 5.63
N LEU A 347 -21.07 -26.80 6.68
CA LEU A 347 -21.67 -26.70 8.01
C LEU A 347 -21.87 -25.24 8.38
N LEU A 348 -22.94 -24.98 9.14
CA LEU A 348 -23.15 -23.67 9.74
C LEU A 348 -22.00 -23.36 10.71
N PRO A 349 -21.36 -22.19 10.61
CA PRO A 349 -20.31 -21.82 11.53
C PRO A 349 -20.89 -21.56 12.91
N GLN A 350 -20.18 -21.97 13.96
CA GLN A 350 -20.66 -21.88 15.33
C GLN A 350 -19.62 -21.21 16.23
N CYS A 351 -20.13 -20.48 17.22
CA CYS A 351 -19.37 -19.97 18.34
C CYS A 351 -20.03 -20.44 19.63
N GLN A 352 -19.28 -21.15 20.47
CA GLN A 352 -19.69 -21.47 21.84
C GLN A 352 -19.06 -20.47 22.79
N TYR A 353 -19.82 -19.93 23.72
CA TYR A 353 -19.34 -18.91 24.65
C TYR A 353 -20.01 -18.98 26.01
N GLY A 354 -19.40 -18.36 27.02
CA GLY A 354 -19.87 -18.41 28.40
C GLY A 354 -19.06 -17.52 29.33
N LEU A 355 -19.47 -17.48 30.61
CA LEU A 355 -18.77 -16.71 31.65
C LEU A 355 -17.69 -17.55 32.37
N ASP A 356 -17.58 -18.84 32.05
CA ASP A 356 -16.62 -19.78 32.62
C ASP A 356 -15.92 -20.53 31.49
N SER A 357 -14.58 -20.50 31.48
CA SER A 357 -13.74 -21.20 30.50
C SER A 357 -13.99 -22.72 30.42
N THR A 358 -14.53 -23.33 31.49
CA THR A 358 -14.82 -24.76 31.55
C THR A 358 -16.25 -25.11 31.17
N SER A 359 -17.12 -24.10 31.01
CA SER A 359 -18.56 -24.27 30.77
C SER A 359 -19.10 -23.20 29.82
N LEU A 360 -19.02 -23.48 28.52
CA LEU A 360 -19.54 -22.63 27.45
C LEU A 360 -21.01 -22.98 27.18
N VAL A 361 -21.91 -22.35 27.93
CA VAL A 361 -23.35 -22.70 27.96
C VAL A 361 -24.16 -22.06 26.83
N PHE A 362 -23.63 -21.05 26.15
CA PHE A 362 -24.28 -20.38 25.03
C PHE A 362 -23.67 -20.81 23.70
N GLN A 363 -24.49 -20.82 22.66
CA GLN A 363 -24.06 -21.13 21.30
C GLN A 363 -24.79 -20.23 20.32
N MET A 364 -24.04 -19.63 19.40
CA MET A 364 -24.57 -18.85 18.28
C MET A 364 -24.04 -19.42 16.97
N SER A 365 -24.83 -19.27 15.91
CA SER A 365 -24.41 -19.59 14.54
C SER A 365 -24.28 -18.31 13.72
N GLY A 366 -23.54 -18.37 12.62
CA GLY A 366 -23.30 -17.20 11.77
C GLY A 366 -23.36 -17.49 10.29
N ASN A 367 -22.79 -16.57 9.53
CA ASN A 367 -22.78 -16.61 8.07
C ASN A 367 -21.39 -17.01 7.55
N THR A 368 -21.38 -17.54 6.33
CA THR A 368 -20.14 -17.93 5.63
C THR A 368 -20.08 -17.26 4.28
N VAL A 369 -18.93 -16.67 3.97
CA VAL A 369 -18.64 -16.03 2.68
C VAL A 369 -17.30 -16.50 2.14
N THR A 370 -17.07 -16.30 0.85
CA THR A 370 -15.78 -16.51 0.18
C THR A 370 -15.74 -15.61 -1.04
N TYR A 371 -14.58 -15.52 -1.68
CA TYR A 371 -14.40 -14.81 -2.94
C TYR A 371 -13.48 -15.61 -3.87
N GLN A 372 -13.59 -15.33 -5.16
CA GLN A 372 -12.81 -15.92 -6.23
C GLN A 372 -11.93 -14.86 -6.90
N ALA A 373 -10.95 -15.29 -7.70
CA ALA A 373 -10.14 -14.37 -8.51
C ALA A 373 -11.02 -13.46 -9.38
N SER A 374 -12.12 -14.02 -9.91
CA SER A 374 -13.07 -13.29 -10.75
C SER A 374 -13.80 -12.14 -10.04
N ASP A 375 -13.85 -12.14 -8.71
CA ASP A 375 -14.45 -11.08 -7.92
C ASP A 375 -13.49 -9.89 -7.76
N MET A 376 -12.20 -10.09 -8.01
CA MET A 376 -11.18 -9.04 -7.96
C MET A 376 -11.25 -8.16 -9.21
N CYS A 377 -10.85 -6.90 -9.04
CA CYS A 377 -10.98 -5.90 -10.09
C CYS A 377 -9.97 -6.09 -11.23
N GLU A 378 -8.68 -6.27 -10.92
CA GLU A 378 -7.63 -6.32 -11.94
C GLU A 378 -6.33 -6.98 -11.43
N GLY A 379 -5.23 -6.81 -12.16
CA GLY A 379 -3.88 -7.09 -11.68
C GLY A 379 -3.62 -8.55 -11.28
N LYS A 380 -2.71 -8.73 -10.31
CA LYS A 380 -2.35 -10.05 -9.76
C LYS A 380 -3.54 -10.68 -9.05
N ALA A 381 -4.38 -9.88 -8.39
CA ALA A 381 -5.54 -10.37 -7.65
C ALA A 381 -6.54 -11.14 -8.53
N ASN A 382 -6.65 -10.83 -9.82
CA ASN A 382 -7.55 -11.51 -10.76
C ASN A 382 -6.88 -12.69 -11.50
N VAL A 383 -5.70 -13.14 -11.07
CA VAL A 383 -4.98 -14.28 -11.67
C VAL A 383 -4.71 -15.35 -10.63
N THR A 384 -5.26 -16.55 -10.83
CA THR A 384 -5.01 -17.70 -9.95
C THR A 384 -3.60 -18.24 -10.13
N SER A 385 -2.73 -18.02 -9.15
CA SER A 385 -1.40 -18.63 -9.04
C SER A 385 -0.86 -18.44 -7.61
N PRO A 386 0.03 -19.32 -7.11
CA PRO A 386 0.77 -19.13 -5.86
C PRO A 386 1.32 -17.74 -5.58
N GLN A 387 1.79 -17.01 -6.61
CA GLN A 387 2.33 -15.65 -6.48
C GLN A 387 1.28 -14.55 -6.63
N ALA A 388 0.00 -14.93 -6.65
CA ALA A 388 -1.11 -14.05 -6.93
C ALA A 388 -2.34 -14.54 -6.15
N PHE A 389 -3.49 -14.67 -6.82
CA PHE A 389 -4.69 -15.16 -6.17
C PHE A 389 -4.58 -16.63 -5.77
N ILE A 390 -4.95 -16.91 -4.53
CA ILE A 390 -5.18 -18.26 -4.02
C ILE A 390 -6.57 -18.31 -3.39
N ASN A 391 -7.26 -19.45 -3.53
CA ASN A 391 -8.53 -19.63 -2.84
C ASN A 391 -8.36 -19.40 -1.31
N PRO A 392 -9.08 -18.43 -0.72
CA PRO A 392 -8.89 -18.04 0.68
C PRO A 392 -9.57 -18.99 1.67
N GLY A 393 -10.24 -20.05 1.21
CA GLY A 393 -11.15 -20.85 2.00
C GLY A 393 -12.48 -20.14 2.21
N TYR A 394 -13.12 -20.41 3.34
CA TYR A 394 -14.41 -19.85 3.70
C TYR A 394 -14.29 -19.05 4.99
N MET A 395 -14.70 -17.78 4.92
CA MET A 395 -14.70 -16.83 6.02
C MET A 395 -16.04 -16.91 6.73
N HIS A 396 -16.00 -17.14 8.03
CA HIS A 396 -17.15 -17.31 8.88
C HIS A 396 -17.25 -16.16 9.86
N THR A 397 -18.45 -15.63 10.05
CA THR A 397 -18.69 -14.54 10.99
C THR A 397 -19.95 -14.78 11.79
N ILE A 398 -19.82 -14.70 13.11
CA ILE A 398 -20.89 -14.83 14.09
C ILE A 398 -21.03 -13.49 14.82
N LEU A 399 -22.26 -13.00 14.92
CA LEU A 399 -22.59 -11.87 15.78
C LEU A 399 -23.06 -12.41 17.13
N LEU A 400 -22.27 -12.14 18.18
CA LEU A 400 -22.70 -12.35 19.56
C LEU A 400 -23.50 -11.12 20.00
N GLU A 401 -24.64 -11.34 20.64
CA GLU A 401 -25.58 -10.30 21.06
C GLU A 401 -25.93 -10.44 22.55
N ASP A 402 -26.60 -9.43 23.09
CA ASP A 402 -27.04 -9.37 24.48
C ASP A 402 -25.89 -9.57 25.49
N LEU A 403 -24.67 -9.17 25.10
CA LEU A 403 -23.48 -9.26 25.93
C LEU A 403 -23.55 -8.23 27.06
N ARG A 404 -23.29 -8.68 28.28
CA ARG A 404 -23.19 -7.80 29.44
C ARG A 404 -21.98 -6.89 29.26
N PRO A 405 -22.09 -5.59 29.56
CA PRO A 405 -20.96 -4.69 29.46
C PRO A 405 -19.90 -5.00 30.52
N SER A 406 -18.66 -4.58 30.29
CA SER A 406 -17.51 -4.78 31.19
C SER A 406 -17.35 -6.23 31.69
N THR A 407 -17.78 -7.21 30.88
CA THR A 407 -17.85 -8.63 31.27
C THR A 407 -16.91 -9.45 30.39
N ILE A 408 -16.15 -10.35 31.02
CA ILE A 408 -15.30 -11.31 30.32
C ILE A 408 -16.16 -12.48 29.83
N TYR A 409 -16.08 -12.76 28.54
CA TYR A 409 -16.66 -13.93 27.92
C TYR A 409 -15.55 -14.83 27.38
N TYR A 410 -15.60 -16.10 27.76
CA TYR A 410 -14.79 -17.16 27.15
C TYR A 410 -15.52 -17.70 25.94
N TYR A 411 -14.80 -18.02 24.87
CA TYR A 411 -15.40 -18.52 23.64
C TYR A 411 -14.48 -19.43 22.84
N ARG A 412 -15.07 -20.22 21.95
CA ARG A 412 -14.36 -20.99 20.92
C ARG A 412 -15.22 -21.09 19.67
N VAL A 413 -14.59 -21.25 18.52
CA VAL A 413 -15.24 -21.32 17.21
C VAL A 413 -14.96 -22.65 16.53
N GLY A 414 -15.83 -23.06 15.61
CA GLY A 414 -15.73 -24.34 14.89
C GLY A 414 -16.98 -25.18 15.04
N ASN A 415 -16.83 -26.51 15.01
CA ASN A 415 -17.91 -27.46 15.24
C ASN A 415 -17.35 -28.85 15.58
N ASN A 416 -18.23 -29.80 15.95
CA ASN A 416 -17.81 -31.16 16.34
C ASN A 416 -17.22 -32.01 15.20
N GLU A 417 -17.47 -31.65 13.94
CA GLU A 417 -17.02 -32.40 12.76
C GLU A 417 -15.66 -31.88 12.25
N HIS A 418 -15.51 -30.57 12.14
CA HIS A 418 -14.29 -29.89 11.68
C HIS A 418 -13.29 -29.59 12.82
N GLY A 419 -13.70 -29.77 14.07
CA GLY A 419 -12.92 -29.42 15.25
C GLY A 419 -13.24 -28.02 15.78
N TRP A 420 -12.89 -27.83 17.04
CA TRP A 420 -13.02 -26.55 17.74
C TRP A 420 -11.65 -25.89 17.90
N SER A 421 -11.62 -24.57 17.81
CA SER A 421 -10.47 -23.77 18.21
C SER A 421 -10.14 -23.98 19.71
N PRO A 422 -8.95 -23.54 20.16
CA PRO A 422 -8.72 -23.25 21.57
C PRO A 422 -9.79 -22.32 22.16
N ILE A 423 -9.90 -22.33 23.49
CA ILE A 423 -10.77 -21.39 24.19
C ILE A 423 -10.02 -20.06 24.35
N TYR A 424 -10.59 -19.01 23.77
CA TYR A 424 -10.16 -17.63 23.91
C TYR A 424 -11.08 -16.89 24.89
N HIS A 425 -10.79 -15.62 25.15
CA HIS A 425 -11.70 -14.76 25.90
C HIS A 425 -11.60 -13.32 25.43
N PHE A 426 -12.63 -12.52 25.68
CA PHE A 426 -12.60 -11.07 25.47
C PHE A 426 -13.42 -10.36 26.55
N THR A 427 -13.16 -9.08 26.74
CA THR A 427 -13.99 -8.21 27.60
C THR A 427 -14.92 -7.38 26.73
N ASN A 428 -16.23 -7.47 26.96
CA ASN A 428 -17.19 -6.63 26.23
C ASN A 428 -17.04 -5.15 26.62
N ARG A 429 -17.53 -4.24 25.75
CA ARG A 429 -17.41 -2.79 25.90
C ARG A 429 -17.83 -2.29 27.30
N PRO A 430 -17.22 -1.20 27.79
CA PRO A 430 -17.52 -0.68 29.12
C PRO A 430 -19.00 -0.32 29.33
N ALA A 431 -19.47 -0.52 30.56
CA ALA A 431 -20.85 -0.26 30.96
C ALA A 431 -21.16 1.22 31.06
N THR A 432 -20.17 2.02 31.43
CA THR A 432 -20.34 3.44 31.72
C THR A 432 -19.40 4.30 30.90
N ILE A 433 -19.81 5.54 30.73
CA ILE A 433 -18.97 6.60 30.15
C ILE A 433 -17.87 7.08 31.12
N ASP A 434 -17.89 6.63 32.37
CA ASP A 434 -16.90 6.98 33.40
C ASP A 434 -15.68 6.04 33.37
N ASP A 435 -15.83 4.86 32.76
CA ASP A 435 -14.77 3.87 32.65
C ASP A 435 -13.64 4.37 31.73
N GLU A 436 -12.39 4.22 32.18
CA GLU A 436 -11.23 4.53 31.36
C GLU A 436 -11.11 3.51 30.21
N VAL A 437 -10.93 4.01 28.99
CA VAL A 437 -10.65 3.20 27.81
C VAL A 437 -9.17 3.24 27.45
N ASN A 438 -8.65 2.09 27.04
CA ASN A 438 -7.24 1.90 26.70
C ASN A 438 -7.17 1.38 25.25
N LEU A 439 -6.71 2.20 24.32
CA LEU A 439 -6.67 1.87 22.89
C LEU A 439 -5.23 1.79 22.41
N ILE A 440 -4.94 0.86 21.52
CA ILE A 440 -3.69 0.86 20.74
C ILE A 440 -4.02 1.35 19.34
N ALA A 441 -3.19 2.21 18.75
CA ALA A 441 -3.38 2.67 17.38
C ALA A 441 -2.07 2.68 16.57
N TYR A 442 -2.14 2.28 15.31
CA TYR A 442 -1.07 2.33 14.31
C TYR A 442 -1.66 2.15 12.90
N GLY A 443 -0.91 2.50 11.86
CA GLY A 443 -1.17 2.08 10.48
C GLY A 443 0.05 1.40 9.87
N ASP A 444 -0.07 0.86 8.66
CA ASP A 444 1.07 0.47 7.83
C ASP A 444 1.92 -0.67 8.44
N MET A 445 1.30 -1.63 9.13
CA MET A 445 2.04 -2.69 9.81
C MET A 445 2.63 -3.71 8.84
N GLY A 446 1.79 -4.27 7.95
CA GLY A 446 2.19 -5.36 7.05
C GLY A 446 2.50 -6.68 7.76
N VAL A 447 3.21 -7.55 7.04
CA VAL A 447 3.48 -8.95 7.40
C VAL A 447 4.95 -9.15 7.70
N SER A 448 5.27 -9.78 8.82
CA SER A 448 6.61 -10.26 9.12
C SER A 448 6.91 -11.57 8.37
N PRO A 449 8.13 -11.75 7.84
CA PRO A 449 9.28 -10.85 7.95
C PRO A 449 9.38 -9.85 6.79
N ILE A 450 8.36 -9.77 5.91
CA ILE A 450 8.37 -8.96 4.70
C ILE A 450 8.56 -7.47 5.03
N GLN A 451 7.69 -6.95 5.88
CA GLN A 451 7.84 -5.64 6.48
C GLN A 451 8.69 -5.76 7.75
N SER A 452 9.83 -5.07 7.74
CA SER A 452 10.90 -5.22 8.74
C SER A 452 10.46 -4.86 10.16
N GLY A 453 9.55 -3.89 10.33
CA GLY A 453 9.03 -3.50 11.64
C GLY A 453 7.82 -4.31 12.12
N ALA A 454 7.15 -5.06 11.23
CA ALA A 454 5.87 -5.72 11.53
C ALA A 454 5.95 -6.65 12.74
N LYS A 455 7.03 -7.45 12.83
CA LYS A 455 7.23 -8.41 13.93
C LYS A 455 7.35 -7.70 15.27
N ALA A 456 8.22 -6.69 15.33
CA ALA A 456 8.47 -5.97 16.56
C ALA A 456 7.19 -5.26 17.04
N THR A 457 6.42 -4.67 16.11
CA THR A 457 5.13 -4.06 16.43
C THR A 457 4.13 -5.06 16.99
N ILE A 458 3.86 -6.17 16.30
CA ILE A 458 2.84 -7.11 16.77
C ILE A 458 3.26 -7.82 18.06
N ASP A 459 4.54 -8.12 18.27
CA ASP A 459 5.04 -8.70 19.52
C ASP A 459 4.79 -7.74 20.70
N ARG A 460 5.07 -6.45 20.52
CA ARG A 460 4.86 -5.41 21.53
C ARG A 460 3.38 -5.19 21.83
N VAL A 461 2.55 -5.11 20.79
CA VAL A 461 1.09 -4.99 20.92
C VAL A 461 0.50 -6.21 21.63
N THR A 462 0.92 -7.42 21.27
CA THR A 462 0.50 -8.67 21.91
C THR A 462 0.86 -8.68 23.39
N ALA A 463 2.10 -8.31 23.73
CA ALA A 463 2.54 -8.22 25.12
C ALA A 463 1.66 -7.24 25.92
N ARG A 464 1.34 -6.07 25.37
CA ARG A 464 0.44 -5.11 26.03
C ARG A 464 -0.99 -5.61 26.17
N VAL A 465 -1.53 -6.29 25.17
CA VAL A 465 -2.86 -6.92 25.28
C VAL A 465 -2.89 -7.97 26.39
N GLN A 466 -1.80 -8.69 26.61
CA GLN A 466 -1.69 -9.69 27.67
C GLN A 466 -1.49 -9.09 29.06
N THR A 467 -0.82 -7.94 29.18
CA THR A 467 -0.46 -7.33 30.48
C THR A 467 -1.36 -6.17 30.89
N ASN A 468 -2.11 -5.58 29.96
CA ASN A 468 -2.95 -4.41 30.18
C ASN A 468 -4.38 -4.69 29.73
N ASN A 469 -5.34 -3.98 30.33
CA ASN A 469 -6.74 -4.05 29.91
C ASN A 469 -6.99 -3.22 28.64
N ILE A 470 -6.43 -3.66 27.50
CA ILE A 470 -6.64 -3.01 26.21
C ILE A 470 -8.08 -3.24 25.76
N THR A 471 -8.79 -2.15 25.48
CA THR A 471 -10.20 -2.15 25.09
C THR A 471 -10.38 -2.44 23.60
N ALA A 472 -9.52 -1.87 22.75
CA ALA A 472 -9.55 -2.09 21.30
C ALA A 472 -8.20 -1.73 20.65
N ILE A 473 -7.99 -2.26 19.45
CA ILE A 473 -6.90 -1.87 18.55
C ILE A 473 -7.49 -1.17 17.34
N LEU A 474 -6.87 -0.05 16.94
CA LEU A 474 -7.23 0.76 15.79
C LEU A 474 -6.12 0.63 14.72
N HIS A 475 -6.41 -0.03 13.59
CA HIS A 475 -5.48 -0.15 12.46
C HIS A 475 -5.90 0.81 11.33
N ILE A 476 -5.14 1.88 11.12
CA ILE A 476 -5.49 2.97 10.19
C ILE A 476 -4.99 2.70 8.75
N GLY A 477 -5.49 1.64 8.12
CA GLY A 477 -5.20 1.29 6.72
C GLY A 477 -3.79 0.74 6.46
N ASP A 478 -3.59 0.24 5.24
CA ASP A 478 -2.41 -0.47 4.77
C ASP A 478 -2.04 -1.65 5.68
N VAL A 479 -2.91 -2.65 5.60
CA VAL A 479 -3.06 -3.70 6.59
C VAL A 479 -2.01 -4.77 6.41
N SER A 480 -2.05 -5.46 5.27
CA SER A 480 -1.18 -6.62 4.98
C SER A 480 -0.16 -6.36 3.89
N TYR A 481 -0.37 -5.33 3.04
CA TYR A 481 0.36 -5.16 1.78
C TYR A 481 0.34 -6.42 0.91
N ALA A 482 -0.74 -7.21 0.95
CA ALA A 482 -0.90 -8.40 0.12
C ALA A 482 -0.88 -8.09 -1.37
N ARG A 483 -1.51 -6.98 -1.79
CA ARG A 483 -1.44 -6.41 -3.15
C ARG A 483 -1.72 -7.46 -4.25
N GLY A 484 -2.73 -8.29 -4.02
CA GLY A 484 -3.15 -9.37 -4.91
C GLY A 484 -2.48 -10.72 -4.67
N ILE A 485 -1.53 -10.82 -3.74
CA ILE A 485 -0.91 -12.08 -3.33
C ILE A 485 -1.69 -12.67 -2.14
N GLY A 486 -2.64 -13.56 -2.41
CA GLY A 486 -3.59 -14.06 -1.42
C GLY A 486 -2.94 -14.75 -0.22
N ALA A 487 -1.78 -15.41 -0.40
CA ALA A 487 -1.05 -16.05 0.69
C ALA A 487 -0.59 -15.05 1.79
N LEU A 488 -0.36 -13.79 1.43
CA LEU A 488 0.04 -12.74 2.37
C LEU A 488 -1.11 -12.33 3.29
N TRP A 489 -2.36 -12.39 2.81
CA TRP A 489 -3.52 -12.21 3.69
C TRP A 489 -3.59 -13.30 4.77
N ASP A 490 -3.41 -14.56 4.39
CA ASP A 490 -3.39 -15.67 5.36
C ASP A 490 -2.24 -15.53 6.37
N ALA A 491 -1.05 -15.12 5.91
CA ALA A 491 0.10 -14.86 6.77
C ALA A 491 -0.16 -13.69 7.75
N PHE A 492 -0.72 -12.58 7.28
CA PHE A 492 -1.11 -11.45 8.12
C PHE A 492 -2.11 -11.87 9.19
N MET A 493 -3.15 -12.60 8.81
CA MET A 493 -4.19 -13.02 9.74
C MET A 493 -3.66 -14.01 10.79
N ALA A 494 -2.76 -14.91 10.40
CA ALA A 494 -2.07 -15.80 11.33
C ALA A 494 -1.15 -15.05 12.30
N GLN A 495 -0.50 -13.98 11.84
CA GLN A 495 0.36 -13.10 12.64
C GLN A 495 -0.44 -12.39 13.74
N ILE A 496 -1.61 -11.83 13.43
CA ILE A 496 -2.39 -11.04 14.39
C ILE A 496 -3.29 -11.87 15.31
N GLU A 497 -3.59 -13.12 14.95
CA GLU A 497 -4.55 -13.98 15.67
C GLU A 497 -4.27 -14.07 17.18
N LEU A 498 -3.00 -14.16 17.60
CA LEU A 498 -2.63 -14.21 19.03
C LEU A 498 -3.03 -12.96 19.82
N THR A 499 -3.26 -11.86 19.12
CA THR A 499 -3.73 -10.59 19.67
C THR A 499 -5.24 -10.45 19.49
N THR A 500 -5.72 -10.66 18.26
CA THR A 500 -7.09 -10.29 17.84
C THR A 500 -8.14 -11.29 18.29
N SER A 501 -7.74 -12.50 18.71
CA SER A 501 -8.66 -13.42 19.38
C SER A 501 -9.04 -12.95 20.79
N TYR A 502 -8.38 -11.92 21.34
CA TYR A 502 -8.62 -11.43 22.70
C TYR A 502 -9.17 -10.00 22.77
N VAL A 503 -8.91 -9.18 21.75
CA VAL A 503 -9.28 -7.76 21.71
C VAL A 503 -9.87 -7.41 20.35
N ALA A 504 -10.91 -6.56 20.33
CA ALA A 504 -11.51 -6.07 19.10
C ALA A 504 -10.50 -5.31 18.25
N TYR A 505 -10.43 -5.66 16.96
CA TYR A 505 -9.50 -5.13 15.98
C TYR A 505 -10.27 -4.34 14.92
N MET A 506 -10.26 -3.01 15.05
CA MET A 506 -11.04 -2.10 14.22
C MET A 506 -10.15 -1.52 13.13
N VAL A 507 -10.52 -1.75 11.86
CA VAL A 507 -9.66 -1.50 10.71
C VAL A 507 -10.25 -0.43 9.80
N GLY A 508 -9.42 0.51 9.34
CA GLY A 508 -9.73 1.44 8.26
C GLY A 508 -9.13 0.98 6.93
N ILE A 509 -9.59 1.54 5.81
CA ILE A 509 -9.11 1.20 4.47
C ILE A 509 -7.93 2.10 4.06
N GLY A 510 -6.85 1.51 3.53
CA GLY A 510 -5.73 2.23 2.90
C GLY A 510 -5.67 2.05 1.38
N ASN A 511 -4.68 2.67 0.74
CA ASN A 511 -4.50 2.57 -0.70
C ASN A 511 -4.07 1.16 -1.12
N HIS A 512 -3.29 0.44 -0.28
CA HIS A 512 -2.89 -0.93 -0.58
C HIS A 512 -4.01 -1.96 -0.44
N GLU A 513 -5.15 -1.59 0.12
CA GLU A 513 -6.36 -2.40 0.08
C GLU A 513 -7.28 -2.02 -1.08
N TYR A 514 -7.36 -0.74 -1.46
CA TYR A 514 -8.41 -0.24 -2.34
C TYR A 514 -7.96 0.19 -3.74
N ASP A 515 -6.84 0.90 -3.91
CA ASP A 515 -6.53 1.60 -5.17
C ASP A 515 -6.48 0.64 -6.37
N HIS A 516 -7.32 0.91 -7.36
CA HIS A 516 -7.45 0.16 -8.60
C HIS A 516 -7.89 1.08 -9.75
N VAL A 517 -7.61 0.69 -10.99
CA VAL A 517 -7.86 1.52 -12.18
C VAL A 517 -9.00 1.02 -13.06
N THR A 518 -9.19 -0.29 -13.12
CA THR A 518 -10.24 -0.96 -13.90
C THR A 518 -10.96 -1.99 -13.04
N GLY A 519 -12.10 -2.50 -13.50
CA GLY A 519 -12.88 -3.51 -12.78
C GLY A 519 -13.76 -2.96 -11.66
N GLY A 520 -13.98 -1.64 -11.60
CA GLY A 520 -14.83 -0.99 -10.59
C GLY A 520 -16.29 -1.42 -10.57
N ASP A 521 -16.77 -2.18 -11.55
CA ASP A 521 -18.07 -2.89 -11.47
C ASP A 521 -18.09 -3.97 -10.38
N LYS A 522 -16.92 -4.39 -9.91
CA LYS A 522 -16.73 -5.36 -8.83
C LYS A 522 -16.34 -4.72 -7.50
N ASP A 523 -16.14 -3.40 -7.47
CA ASP A 523 -15.80 -2.66 -6.27
C ASP A 523 -16.95 -2.78 -5.23
N PRO A 524 -16.73 -3.43 -4.07
CA PRO A 524 -17.77 -3.66 -3.08
C PRO A 524 -18.25 -2.38 -2.39
N SER A 525 -17.54 -1.25 -2.54
CA SER A 525 -17.98 0.05 -2.02
C SER A 525 -19.11 0.68 -2.83
N GLY A 526 -19.28 0.25 -4.09
CA GLY A 526 -20.17 0.88 -5.06
C GLY A 526 -19.69 2.26 -5.54
N ALA A 527 -18.40 2.57 -5.45
CA ALA A 527 -17.86 3.83 -5.94
C ALA A 527 -18.08 3.99 -7.46
N PRO A 528 -18.45 5.19 -7.95
CA PRO A 528 -18.78 5.37 -9.35
C PRO A 528 -17.54 5.41 -10.25
N GLY A 529 -17.62 4.75 -11.41
CA GLY A 529 -16.59 4.75 -12.44
C GLY A 529 -15.70 3.50 -12.39
N GLU A 530 -14.89 3.28 -13.44
CA GLU A 530 -14.13 2.03 -13.64
C GLU A 530 -13.10 1.72 -12.54
N GLY A 531 -12.83 2.64 -11.62
CA GLY A 531 -11.90 2.42 -10.51
C GLY A 531 -12.15 3.38 -9.36
N GLY A 532 -13.44 3.64 -9.09
CA GLY A 532 -13.87 4.52 -8.01
C GLY A 532 -13.34 5.95 -8.06
N PHE A 533 -12.97 6.49 -6.89
CA PHE A 533 -12.58 7.89 -6.72
C PHE A 533 -11.13 8.15 -7.15
N ARG A 534 -10.96 8.71 -8.36
CA ARG A 534 -9.64 9.02 -8.92
C ARG A 534 -9.57 10.42 -9.53
N PRO A 535 -9.52 11.47 -8.70
CA PRO A 535 -9.35 12.82 -9.18
C PRO A 535 -7.98 12.99 -9.85
N VAL A 536 -7.93 13.81 -10.91
CA VAL A 536 -6.69 14.07 -11.68
C VAL A 536 -5.53 14.68 -10.87
N TRP A 537 -5.82 15.21 -9.68
CA TRP A 537 -4.83 15.76 -8.76
C TRP A 537 -4.32 14.74 -7.74
N GLY A 538 -4.98 13.60 -7.57
CA GLY A 538 -4.61 12.58 -6.60
C GLY A 538 -3.76 11.47 -7.23
N ASN A 539 -2.99 10.78 -6.39
CA ASN A 539 -2.15 9.65 -6.75
C ASN A 539 -2.86 8.31 -6.48
N TYR A 540 -4.04 8.14 -7.06
CA TYR A 540 -4.84 6.91 -6.92
C TYR A 540 -4.51 5.94 -8.05
N GLY A 541 -3.85 4.84 -7.72
CA GLY A 541 -3.14 3.98 -8.67
C GLY A 541 -3.56 2.53 -8.67
N TYR A 542 -2.56 1.65 -8.66
CA TYR A 542 -2.68 0.19 -8.67
C TYR A 542 -2.19 -0.41 -7.36
N ASP A 543 -2.23 0.35 -6.27
CA ASP A 543 -1.50 0.02 -5.05
C ASP A 543 -2.02 -1.28 -4.42
N SER A 544 -3.31 -1.58 -4.61
CA SER A 544 -3.94 -2.83 -4.17
C SER A 544 -3.57 -4.07 -4.98
N GLY A 545 -2.84 -3.93 -6.09
CA GLY A 545 -2.60 -5.04 -7.01
C GLY A 545 -3.86 -5.64 -7.62
N GLY A 546 -4.97 -4.89 -7.57
CA GLY A 546 -6.26 -5.20 -8.14
C GLY A 546 -7.26 -5.85 -7.19
N GLU A 547 -6.99 -5.86 -5.89
CA GLU A 547 -7.89 -6.41 -4.87
C GLU A 547 -9.17 -5.59 -4.68
N CYS A 548 -9.11 -4.26 -4.87
CA CYS A 548 -10.23 -3.34 -4.72
C CYS A 548 -11.09 -3.58 -3.46
N ALA A 549 -10.43 -3.81 -2.33
CA ALA A 549 -11.00 -4.09 -1.01
C ALA A 549 -11.83 -5.38 -0.89
N VAL A 550 -11.89 -6.25 -1.90
CA VAL A 550 -12.62 -7.51 -1.81
C VAL A 550 -12.11 -8.39 -0.67
N PRO A 551 -10.79 -8.62 -0.47
CA PRO A 551 -10.32 -9.36 0.70
C PRO A 551 -10.69 -8.70 2.03
N MET A 552 -10.64 -7.37 2.09
CA MET A 552 -10.96 -6.60 3.30
C MET A 552 -12.40 -6.83 3.75
N VAL A 553 -13.38 -6.61 2.88
CA VAL A 553 -14.82 -6.69 3.24
C VAL A 553 -15.30 -8.10 3.58
N HIS A 554 -14.54 -9.13 3.18
CA HIS A 554 -14.84 -10.52 3.54
C HIS A 554 -14.14 -10.97 4.82
N ARG A 555 -12.96 -10.40 5.13
CA ARG A 555 -12.16 -10.78 6.30
C ARG A 555 -12.58 -9.99 7.54
N PHE A 556 -12.69 -8.66 7.43
CA PHE A 556 -12.95 -7.78 8.57
C PHE A 556 -14.40 -7.30 8.63
N HIS A 557 -14.82 -6.89 9.82
CA HIS A 557 -16.18 -6.42 10.07
C HIS A 557 -16.16 -5.10 10.83
N SER A 558 -17.17 -4.29 10.58
CA SER A 558 -17.41 -3.02 11.25
C SER A 558 -18.89 -2.91 11.61
N PRO A 559 -19.25 -1.93 12.46
CA PRO A 559 -20.61 -1.41 12.50
C PRO A 559 -21.14 -1.07 11.10
N SER A 560 -22.43 -1.29 10.91
CA SER A 560 -23.22 -1.11 9.69
C SER A 560 -23.78 0.31 9.53
N ASN A 561 -23.34 1.25 10.37
CA ASN A 561 -23.88 2.61 10.45
C ASN A 561 -23.38 3.57 9.35
N GLY A 562 -22.52 3.11 8.44
CA GLY A 562 -21.99 3.86 7.30
C GLY A 562 -21.98 3.01 6.02
N ASN A 563 -20.82 2.87 5.38
CA ASN A 563 -20.63 2.00 4.21
C ASN A 563 -19.60 0.91 4.54
N GLY A 564 -19.93 0.03 5.47
CA GLY A 564 -19.04 -1.04 5.92
C GLY A 564 -17.67 -0.52 6.36
N LEU A 565 -16.60 -1.22 5.96
CA LEU A 565 -15.21 -0.87 6.31
C LEU A 565 -14.70 0.42 5.66
N PHE A 566 -15.43 1.00 4.70
CA PHE A 566 -14.99 2.21 4.00
C PHE A 566 -15.17 3.46 4.87
N TRP A 567 -16.28 3.55 5.60
CA TRP A 567 -16.49 4.57 6.63
C TRP A 567 -17.59 4.11 7.60
N TYR A 568 -17.30 4.22 8.90
CA TYR A 568 -18.17 3.78 9.99
C TYR A 568 -17.74 4.44 11.31
N SER A 569 -18.57 4.38 12.33
CA SER A 569 -18.27 4.93 13.66
C SER A 569 -18.72 4.01 14.78
N PHE A 570 -18.16 4.18 15.97
CA PHE A 570 -18.55 3.44 17.17
C PHE A 570 -18.16 4.16 18.45
N ASP A 571 -18.91 3.86 19.52
CA ASP A 571 -18.62 4.34 20.87
C ASP A 571 -17.86 3.29 21.68
N ILE A 572 -16.89 3.75 22.47
CA ILE A 572 -16.25 2.99 23.54
C ILE A 572 -16.10 3.90 24.77
N GLY A 573 -16.86 3.62 25.83
CA GLY A 573 -16.82 4.43 27.06
C GLY A 573 -17.06 5.92 26.76
N PRO A 574 -16.14 6.84 27.11
CA PRO A 574 -16.25 8.28 26.85
C PRO A 574 -15.77 8.71 25.45
N VAL A 575 -15.44 7.78 24.55
CA VAL A 575 -14.85 8.09 23.24
C VAL A 575 -15.79 7.66 22.12
N HIS A 576 -16.03 8.57 21.19
CA HIS A 576 -16.63 8.28 19.90
C HIS A 576 -15.54 8.27 18.83
N ILE A 577 -15.44 7.17 18.08
CA ILE A 577 -14.40 6.93 17.09
C ILE A 577 -15.04 6.83 15.71
N VAL A 578 -14.47 7.52 14.73
CA VAL A 578 -14.96 7.56 13.35
C VAL A 578 -13.83 7.17 12.39
N TYR A 579 -14.11 6.25 11.48
CA TYR A 579 -13.27 6.00 10.31
C TYR A 579 -13.89 6.60 9.07
N TYR A 580 -13.07 7.25 8.24
CA TYR A 580 -13.43 7.62 6.88
C TYR A 580 -12.29 7.26 5.91
N SER A 581 -12.65 6.95 4.67
CA SER A 581 -11.74 6.58 3.61
C SER A 581 -11.19 7.79 2.86
N THR A 582 -9.88 7.83 2.72
CA THR A 582 -9.16 8.73 1.82
C THR A 582 -9.11 8.24 0.37
N GLU A 583 -9.56 7.02 0.13
CA GLU A 583 -9.59 6.35 -1.18
C GLU A 583 -10.97 6.49 -1.86
N HIS A 584 -11.92 7.13 -1.19
CA HIS A 584 -13.25 7.44 -1.71
C HIS A 584 -13.48 8.95 -1.73
N ASP A 585 -14.47 9.38 -2.51
CA ASP A 585 -14.75 10.82 -2.66
C ASP A 585 -15.10 11.44 -1.31
N PHE A 586 -14.20 12.28 -0.80
CA PHE A 586 -14.34 12.99 0.46
C PHE A 586 -14.69 14.48 0.27
N ARG A 587 -14.98 14.90 -0.97
CA ARG A 587 -15.36 16.29 -1.26
C ARG A 587 -16.77 16.57 -0.76
N ARG A 588 -17.07 17.85 -0.54
CA ARG A 588 -18.42 18.30 -0.16
C ARG A 588 -19.48 17.69 -1.07
N SER A 589 -20.60 17.29 -0.48
CA SER A 589 -21.76 16.62 -1.12
C SER A 589 -21.56 15.15 -1.52
N SER A 590 -20.37 14.57 -1.38
CA SER A 590 -20.21 13.13 -1.57
C SER A 590 -21.00 12.34 -0.51
N PRO A 591 -21.37 11.08 -0.78
CA PRO A 591 -22.04 10.22 0.20
C PRO A 591 -21.28 10.14 1.52
N GLN A 592 -19.96 9.93 1.44
CA GLN A 592 -19.08 9.88 2.60
C GLN A 592 -19.02 11.21 3.36
N TYR A 593 -18.88 12.34 2.69
CA TYR A 593 -18.82 13.65 3.35
C TYR A 593 -20.11 13.94 4.11
N ASN A 594 -21.27 13.69 3.46
CA ASN A 594 -22.57 13.92 4.08
C ASN A 594 -22.80 12.98 5.28
N TRP A 595 -22.35 11.72 5.16
CA TRP A 595 -22.39 10.77 6.26
C TRP A 595 -21.52 11.23 7.43
N LEU A 596 -20.26 11.57 7.18
CA LEU A 596 -19.30 12.02 8.19
C LEU A 596 -19.83 13.26 8.92
N GLU A 597 -20.38 14.23 8.19
CA GLU A 597 -20.98 15.41 8.79
C GLU A 597 -22.18 15.06 9.70
N ASN A 598 -23.04 14.14 9.25
CA ASN A 598 -24.20 13.72 10.03
C ASN A 598 -23.81 12.96 11.29
N ASP A 599 -22.82 12.07 11.19
CA ASP A 599 -22.28 11.30 12.29
C ASP A 599 -21.69 12.23 13.36
N LEU A 600 -20.74 13.10 12.98
CA LEU A 600 -20.13 14.09 13.88
C LEU A 600 -21.15 15.03 14.54
N ARG A 601 -22.18 15.45 13.81
CA ARG A 601 -23.27 16.28 14.34
C ARG A 601 -24.12 15.53 15.38
N SER A 602 -24.26 14.22 15.24
CA SER A 602 -25.12 13.40 16.10
C SER A 602 -24.49 13.10 17.46
N VAL A 603 -23.17 13.31 17.62
CA VAL A 603 -22.44 12.92 18.82
C VAL A 603 -22.91 13.69 20.05
N ASN A 604 -23.39 12.95 21.05
CA ASN A 604 -23.71 13.51 22.35
C ASN A 604 -22.46 13.67 23.21
N ARG A 605 -21.86 14.86 23.17
CA ARG A 605 -20.63 15.20 23.91
C ARG A 605 -20.73 15.08 25.44
N THR A 606 -21.94 14.99 26.02
CA THR A 606 -22.08 14.69 27.45
C THR A 606 -21.81 13.21 27.77
N ARG A 607 -22.01 12.33 26.79
CA ARG A 607 -21.74 10.89 26.87
C ARG A 607 -20.34 10.55 26.37
N THR A 608 -20.04 10.95 25.15
CA THR A 608 -18.76 10.74 24.48
C THR A 608 -18.08 12.09 24.27
N PRO A 609 -17.45 12.67 25.31
CA PRO A 609 -16.78 13.95 25.18
C PRO A 609 -15.67 13.90 24.13
N TRP A 610 -14.94 12.79 24.00
CA TRP A 610 -13.82 12.66 23.07
C TRP A 610 -14.27 12.22 21.68
N LEU A 611 -13.83 12.97 20.66
CA LEU A 611 -13.97 12.64 19.25
C LEU A 611 -12.60 12.29 18.67
N ILE A 612 -12.42 11.04 18.26
CA ILE A 612 -11.23 10.58 17.54
C ILE A 612 -11.63 10.21 16.12
N VAL A 613 -10.97 10.79 15.13
CA VAL A 613 -11.17 10.47 13.72
C VAL A 613 -9.94 9.74 13.19
N GLY A 614 -10.14 8.69 12.40
CA GLY A 614 -9.10 7.89 11.74
C GLY A 614 -9.28 7.87 10.23
N SER A 615 -8.20 8.10 9.48
CA SER A 615 -8.18 8.01 8.00
C SER A 615 -6.79 7.71 7.49
N HIS A 616 -6.65 7.02 6.37
CA HIS A 616 -5.33 6.52 5.99
C HIS A 616 -4.35 7.61 5.49
N ARG A 617 -4.62 8.29 4.37
CA ARG A 617 -3.69 9.30 3.83
C ARG A 617 -3.59 10.55 4.73
N PRO A 618 -2.41 11.16 4.85
CA PRO A 618 -2.17 12.22 5.83
C PRO A 618 -2.78 13.54 5.39
N MET A 619 -3.44 14.23 6.32
CA MET A 619 -3.88 15.60 6.10
C MET A 619 -2.71 16.59 6.24
N TYR A 620 -1.80 16.34 7.17
CA TYR A 620 -0.65 17.19 7.46
C TYR A 620 0.61 16.35 7.65
N THR A 621 1.71 16.80 7.06
CA THR A 621 3.07 16.37 7.40
C THR A 621 4.03 17.52 7.16
N SER A 622 5.05 17.68 8.02
CA SER A 622 6.11 18.65 7.77
C SER A 622 7.27 18.02 6.99
N LEU A 623 7.25 16.71 6.75
CA LEU A 623 8.13 16.02 5.83
C LEU A 623 7.96 16.64 4.43
N VAL A 624 9.06 16.99 3.78
CA VAL A 624 9.06 17.68 2.48
C VAL A 624 8.75 16.69 1.36
N VAL A 625 7.47 16.33 1.25
CA VAL A 625 6.90 15.50 0.20
C VAL A 625 5.76 16.23 -0.49
N ILE A 626 5.56 15.97 -1.79
CA ILE A 626 4.41 16.51 -2.53
C ILE A 626 3.27 15.51 -2.39
N ASP A 627 2.28 15.86 -1.57
CA ASP A 627 1.00 15.15 -1.46
C ASP A 627 -0.15 16.13 -1.70
N LEU A 628 -0.83 15.98 -2.84
CA LEU A 628 -1.98 16.80 -3.21
C LEU A 628 -3.27 16.31 -2.54
N VAL A 629 -3.33 15.05 -2.09
CA VAL A 629 -4.48 14.52 -1.35
C VAL A 629 -4.58 15.21 -0.01
N GLY A 630 -3.47 15.33 0.72
CA GLY A 630 -3.39 16.10 1.97
C GLY A 630 -3.93 17.52 1.84
N LEU A 631 -3.57 18.26 0.77
CA LEU A 631 -4.11 19.60 0.50
C LEU A 631 -5.63 19.60 0.30
N MET A 632 -6.18 18.57 -0.34
CA MET A 632 -7.63 18.46 -0.54
C MET A 632 -8.36 18.05 0.74
N LEU A 633 -7.73 17.23 1.59
CA LEU A 633 -8.25 16.91 2.93
C LEU A 633 -8.30 18.17 3.80
N GLN A 634 -7.26 19.01 3.76
CA GLN A 634 -7.26 20.32 4.42
C GLN A 634 -8.39 21.23 3.89
N LEU A 635 -8.64 21.22 2.58
CA LEU A 635 -9.68 22.07 1.98
C LEU A 635 -11.11 21.62 2.33
N TYR A 636 -11.37 20.32 2.29
CA TYR A 636 -12.72 19.77 2.40
C TYR A 636 -13.05 19.25 3.80
N ILE A 637 -12.13 18.49 4.42
CA ILE A 637 -12.39 17.75 5.65
C ILE A 637 -11.98 18.55 6.90
N GLU A 638 -10.83 19.24 6.91
CA GLU A 638 -10.39 20.01 8.09
C GLU A 638 -11.47 21.00 8.62
N PRO A 639 -12.18 21.79 7.79
CA PRO A 639 -13.21 22.69 8.27
C PRO A 639 -14.38 21.95 8.93
N LEU A 640 -14.69 20.75 8.46
CA LEU A 640 -15.74 19.91 9.03
C LEU A 640 -15.32 19.41 10.42
N LEU A 641 -14.12 18.84 10.53
CA LEU A 641 -13.58 18.34 11.81
C LEU A 641 -13.48 19.47 12.85
N TYR A 642 -13.06 20.67 12.41
CA TYR A 642 -12.94 21.82 13.29
C TYR A 642 -14.31 22.32 13.77
N THR A 643 -15.30 22.36 12.87
CA THR A 643 -16.69 22.79 13.19
C THR A 643 -17.31 21.94 14.31
N TYR A 644 -17.09 20.62 14.27
CA TYR A 644 -17.62 19.70 15.27
C TYR A 644 -16.65 19.44 16.44
N GLN A 645 -15.55 20.21 16.52
CA GLN A 645 -14.54 20.14 17.59
C GLN A 645 -14.01 18.72 17.79
N VAL A 646 -13.53 18.11 16.70
CA VAL A 646 -12.77 16.85 16.77
C VAL A 646 -11.50 17.10 17.58
N ASP A 647 -11.22 16.20 18.53
CA ASP A 647 -10.12 16.38 19.48
C ASP A 647 -8.80 15.86 18.89
N LEU A 648 -8.87 14.69 18.24
CA LEU A 648 -7.73 13.97 17.71
C LEU A 648 -8.05 13.43 16.32
N ASN A 649 -7.21 13.73 15.33
CA ASN A 649 -7.26 13.14 14.00
C ASN A 649 -6.01 12.30 13.77
N LEU A 650 -6.22 11.01 13.55
CA LEU A 650 -5.18 10.01 13.34
C LEU A 650 -5.11 9.65 11.87
N TYR A 651 -3.90 9.63 11.32
CA TYR A 651 -3.67 9.18 9.96
C TYR A 651 -2.32 8.47 9.81
N ALA A 652 -2.08 7.87 8.66
CA ALA A 652 -0.99 6.93 8.44
C ALA A 652 -0.35 7.18 7.05
N HIS A 653 -0.02 6.14 6.27
CA HIS A 653 0.47 6.16 4.88
C HIS A 653 1.91 6.67 4.71
N ILE A 654 2.29 7.75 5.41
CA ILE A 654 3.69 8.13 5.51
C ILE A 654 4.28 7.35 6.68
N HIS A 655 5.25 6.48 6.37
CA HIS A 655 5.84 5.55 7.34
C HIS A 655 6.79 6.23 8.34
N SER A 656 6.22 7.06 9.22
CA SER A 656 6.89 7.79 10.29
C SER A 656 5.87 8.19 11.36
N TYR A 657 6.35 8.76 12.46
CA TYR A 657 5.52 9.39 13.48
C TYR A 657 5.62 10.92 13.37
N GLU A 658 4.49 11.63 13.47
CA GLU A 658 4.50 13.09 13.58
C GLU A 658 3.27 13.58 14.35
N ARG A 659 3.48 14.48 15.30
CA ARG A 659 2.43 15.12 16.09
C ARG A 659 2.46 16.63 15.92
N THR A 660 1.29 17.21 15.73
CA THR A 660 1.10 18.65 15.68
C THR A 660 0.73 19.25 17.05
N CYS A 661 0.79 20.58 17.16
CA CYS A 661 0.00 21.31 18.16
C CYS A 661 -1.50 21.16 17.84
N SER A 662 -2.39 21.49 18.78
CA SER A 662 -3.80 21.73 18.44
C SER A 662 -3.85 22.85 17.40
N MET A 663 -4.42 22.57 16.22
CA MET A 663 -4.30 23.47 15.09
C MET A 663 -5.54 23.54 14.20
N TYR A 664 -5.60 24.60 13.40
CA TYR A 664 -6.53 24.79 12.30
C TYR A 664 -5.87 25.69 11.25
N GLN A 665 -5.96 25.32 9.97
CA GLN A 665 -5.41 26.10 8.85
C GLN A 665 -3.92 26.47 9.05
N HIS A 666 -3.10 25.48 9.39
CA HIS A 666 -1.65 25.64 9.64
C HIS A 666 -1.29 26.57 10.83
N GLN A 667 -2.23 26.90 11.71
CA GLN A 667 -1.98 27.74 12.89
C GLN A 667 -2.29 26.97 14.17
N CYS A 668 -1.39 27.03 15.16
CA CYS A 668 -1.68 26.51 16.49
C CYS A 668 -2.78 27.37 17.15
N VAL A 669 -3.86 26.72 17.58
CA VAL A 669 -5.00 27.36 18.22
C VAL A 669 -5.50 26.48 19.38
N GLU A 670 -5.93 27.10 20.48
CA GLU A 670 -6.27 26.39 21.73
C GLU A 670 -7.38 25.35 21.54
N ASN A 671 -8.43 25.68 20.77
CA ASN A 671 -9.55 24.80 20.47
C ASN A 671 -9.42 24.10 19.11
N GLY A 672 -8.18 23.87 18.66
CA GLY A 672 -7.86 23.20 17.40
C GLY A 672 -7.89 21.68 17.50
N ILE A 673 -7.69 21.02 16.36
CA ILE A 673 -7.60 19.57 16.26
C ILE A 673 -6.13 19.19 16.46
N THR A 674 -5.84 18.19 17.30
CA THR A 674 -4.50 17.60 17.32
C THR A 674 -4.39 16.58 16.20
N GLN A 675 -3.46 16.78 15.28
CA GLN A 675 -3.23 15.91 14.13
C GLN A 675 -2.04 14.99 14.46
N VAL A 676 -2.18 13.68 14.25
CA VAL A 676 -1.12 12.72 14.54
C VAL A 676 -0.98 11.69 13.41
N LEU A 677 0.19 11.70 12.77
CA LEU A 677 0.66 10.68 11.85
C LEU A 677 1.19 9.47 12.64
N ILE A 678 0.65 8.29 12.38
CA ILE A 678 0.96 7.03 13.06
C ILE A 678 1.25 5.88 12.07
N GLY A 679 1.87 6.18 10.92
CA GLY A 679 2.17 5.20 9.86
C GLY A 679 3.44 4.37 10.06
N MET A 680 4.06 4.43 11.23
CA MET A 680 5.31 3.73 11.55
C MET A 680 5.12 2.28 12.02
N GLY A 681 4.01 1.63 11.66
CA GLY A 681 3.62 0.33 12.21
C GLY A 681 4.47 -0.85 11.76
N GLY A 682 5.15 -0.78 10.61
CA GLY A 682 6.05 -1.87 10.22
C GLY A 682 6.62 -1.84 8.81
N HIS A 683 5.96 -1.18 7.86
CA HIS A 683 6.49 -0.99 6.52
C HIS A 683 7.68 -0.01 6.51
N ASP A 684 8.62 -0.20 5.57
CA ASP A 684 9.86 0.57 5.46
C ASP A 684 9.68 2.08 5.68
N LEU A 685 10.45 2.61 6.62
CA LEU A 685 10.34 3.98 7.10
C LEU A 685 10.61 5.01 6.00
N THR A 686 9.84 6.11 6.02
CA THR A 686 9.99 7.20 5.05
C THR A 686 11.02 8.21 5.53
N TYR A 687 12.22 8.16 4.94
CA TYR A 687 13.29 9.13 5.24
C TYR A 687 13.15 10.42 4.44
N GLY A 688 13.38 11.56 5.10
CA GLY A 688 13.43 12.86 4.43
C GLY A 688 13.66 14.04 5.36
N ASN A 689 13.70 15.23 4.77
CA ASN A 689 13.84 16.49 5.49
C ASN A 689 12.47 17.00 5.96
N TYR A 690 12.44 17.61 7.14
CA TYR A 690 11.26 18.29 7.67
C TYR A 690 11.39 19.81 7.50
N SER A 691 10.29 20.47 7.16
CA SER A 691 10.22 21.90 6.79
C SER A 691 10.37 22.89 7.95
N GLY A 692 10.51 22.40 9.19
CA GLY A 692 10.58 23.26 10.39
C GLY A 692 9.28 24.01 10.67
N ALA A 693 8.14 23.48 10.22
CA ALA A 693 6.85 24.11 10.41
C ALA A 693 6.49 24.24 11.90
N ALA A 694 6.12 25.44 12.35
CA ALA A 694 5.90 25.73 13.77
C ALA A 694 4.78 24.90 14.43
N TRP A 695 3.87 24.35 13.62
CA TRP A 695 2.80 23.48 14.11
C TRP A 695 3.25 22.03 14.31
N SER A 696 4.38 21.60 13.74
CA SER A 696 4.95 20.28 13.99
C SER A 696 5.72 20.31 15.30
N VAL A 697 5.22 19.59 16.31
CA VAL A 697 5.75 19.65 17.69
C VAL A 697 6.76 18.54 17.92
N TYR A 698 6.51 17.36 17.35
CA TYR A 698 7.39 16.21 17.45
C TYR A 698 7.25 15.35 16.19
N HIS A 699 8.35 14.82 15.70
CA HIS A 699 8.37 13.89 14.58
C HIS A 699 9.53 12.92 14.76
N ASP A 700 9.35 11.70 14.26
CA ASP A 700 10.30 10.62 14.46
C ASP A 700 10.24 9.62 13.31
N ILE A 701 11.38 9.07 12.94
CA ILE A 701 11.52 8.09 11.84
C ILE A 701 12.02 6.79 12.46
N GLU A 702 11.17 6.17 13.26
CA GLU A 702 11.43 4.91 13.95
C GLU A 702 10.15 4.07 14.00
N PHE A 703 10.30 2.74 13.92
CA PHE A 703 9.17 1.84 14.09
C PHE A 703 8.55 1.98 15.47
N GLY A 704 7.22 1.94 15.54
CA GLY A 704 6.56 2.14 16.80
C GLY A 704 5.06 1.93 16.78
N TYR A 705 4.46 2.18 17.93
CA TYR A 705 3.04 2.02 18.15
C TYR A 705 2.56 2.98 19.23
N THR A 706 1.25 3.25 19.25
CA THR A 706 0.69 4.25 20.14
C THR A 706 -0.30 3.66 21.12
N HIS A 707 -0.43 4.31 22.28
CA HIS A 707 -1.37 3.96 23.34
C HIS A 707 -2.15 5.21 23.72
N ILE A 708 -3.48 5.12 23.63
CA ILE A 708 -4.43 6.17 23.99
C ILE A 708 -5.17 5.73 25.26
N LYS A 709 -5.09 6.52 26.31
CA LYS A 709 -5.89 6.34 27.54
C LYS A 709 -6.86 7.49 27.67
N ALA A 710 -8.16 7.21 27.78
CA ALA A 710 -9.17 8.25 27.89
C ALA A 710 -10.19 7.94 28.99
N ASN A 711 -10.40 8.90 29.88
CA ASN A 711 -11.58 8.98 30.76
C ASN A 711 -12.40 10.22 30.36
N ARG A 712 -13.43 10.61 31.11
CA ARG A 712 -14.30 11.75 30.72
C ARG A 712 -13.59 13.10 30.55
N THR A 713 -12.51 13.34 31.27
CA THR A 713 -11.88 14.67 31.37
C THR A 713 -10.45 14.71 30.86
N HIS A 714 -9.79 13.56 30.72
CA HIS A 714 -8.41 13.46 30.24
C HIS A 714 -8.27 12.40 29.15
N LEU A 715 -7.59 12.76 28.06
CA LEU A 715 -7.10 11.84 27.04
C LEU A 715 -5.58 11.97 26.99
N THR A 716 -4.87 10.89 27.27
CA THR A 716 -3.41 10.80 27.20
C THR A 716 -3.02 9.94 26.01
N PHE A 717 -2.19 10.48 25.13
CA PHE A 717 -1.66 9.78 23.97
C PHE A 717 -0.16 9.58 24.17
N SER A 718 0.32 8.36 23.94
CA SER A 718 1.72 7.97 24.14
C SER A 718 2.24 7.21 22.93
N TYR A 719 3.43 7.55 22.45
CA TYR A 719 4.13 6.87 21.35
C TYR A 719 5.36 6.16 21.88
N TYR A 720 5.54 4.90 21.47
CA TYR A 720 6.63 4.03 21.89
C TYR A 720 7.37 3.45 20.70
N HIS A 721 8.70 3.36 20.82
CA HIS A 721 9.55 2.61 19.90
C HIS A 721 9.37 1.11 20.10
N THR A 722 9.37 0.33 19.01
CA THR A 722 9.22 -1.12 19.10
C THR A 722 10.53 -1.84 19.47
N GLU A 723 11.69 -1.24 19.16
CA GLU A 723 13.00 -1.80 19.48
C GLU A 723 13.17 -2.00 21.00
N ASP A 724 12.92 -0.97 21.80
CA ASP A 724 13.22 -0.94 23.24
C ASP A 724 11.98 -0.72 24.15
N ASP A 725 10.78 -0.57 23.58
CA ASP A 725 9.54 -0.20 24.27
C ASP A 725 9.62 1.14 25.02
N ARG A 726 10.53 2.03 24.62
CA ARG A 726 10.72 3.33 25.26
C ARG A 726 9.60 4.29 24.86
N LEU A 727 9.04 4.96 25.86
CA LEU A 727 8.15 6.11 25.67
C LEU A 727 8.97 7.29 25.14
N VAL A 728 8.65 7.76 23.94
CA VAL A 728 9.42 8.80 23.25
C VAL A 728 8.65 10.09 23.02
N ASP A 729 7.33 10.01 22.92
CA ASP A 729 6.46 11.18 22.92
C ASP A 729 5.18 10.93 23.70
N GLN A 730 4.70 11.96 24.39
CA GLN A 730 3.45 11.90 25.16
C GLN A 730 2.82 13.29 25.25
N PHE A 731 1.50 13.34 25.08
CA PHE A 731 0.72 14.54 25.34
C PHE A 731 -0.62 14.20 25.97
N GLN A 732 -1.27 15.22 26.53
CA GLN A 732 -2.56 15.08 27.19
C GLN A 732 -3.51 16.20 26.77
N LEU A 733 -4.71 15.81 26.35
CA LEU A 733 -5.84 16.71 26.13
C LEU A 733 -6.74 16.70 27.36
N LYS A 734 -7.34 17.85 27.68
CA LYS A 734 -8.17 18.03 28.88
C LYS A 734 -9.52 18.66 28.54
N LYS A 735 -10.57 18.21 29.23
CA LYS A 735 -11.93 18.77 29.21
C LYS A 735 -12.40 19.08 30.62
N THR A 736 -13.12 20.18 30.76
CA THR A 736 -13.72 20.65 32.01
C THR A 736 -15.12 20.11 32.20
#